data_AF-A0A9C6VZ22-F1
#
_entry.id   AF-A0A9C6VZ22-F1
#
_cell.length_a   1.000
_cell.length_b   1.000
_cell.length_c   1.000
_cell.angle_alpha   90.00
_cell.angle_beta   90.00
_cell.angle_gamma   90.00
#
_symmetry.space_group_name_H-M   'P 1'
#
loop_
_entity.id
_entity.type
_entity.pdbx_description
1 polymer ?
#
loop_
_entity_poly.entity_id
_entity_poly.type
_entity_poly.pdbx_seq_one_letter_code
_entity_poly.pdbx_strand_id
1 'polypeptide(L)'
;MLHTSESITLDLLTFEDLQLLRARKLERSSCSILNNTTNNRRYLILTYTVEFDRLSDYRKIEKMYNKKFNIVDNNYSFIIWGLAMHLILLWGVLDVNFHSPIIQELPNVPILRNAPAKRLVLFVADGLRFRTFIEAPPKFLKHIMTDTGAWGISHTRMPTESRPGIVAICAGLYEDPSAIFKGWKENPVDFDSVFNQSYLSWAWGSPDIIPMFTKGAGENVHGDSYPPEWQNFDIMHGQIWRLDSWVFDKYIDWLREDAHKVKNAERVVLFLHLLGCDTTGHTAKPHSRKYVDNMNYVDWKIEEVVQMTEKFFGDNSTAYIFTSDHGMTDWGSHGSGSTDETETPLIVWGAGINAFNFRQNVEQVDITPLISSLIGAPIPINNEGVLPWQYLSTNNLRYINHALLNNLKQLTYQVKANHKMNCENNGLADWREIELDNKISTFDKDSETEDLNEKLKEIVNTIKLAKKSLLYFRQYQRTRFLLYLSIIWLGWIILLFFKITGVIRPRVNSFILLITNCVFIVLVTMIFIVHKVSGCNNWRLPCYAFLTMISFWLATRSIIIYTVKLKVCKSKYYWTIITGIIFLLTIMFIGLTYRFALSIGMLFITLVQKIVLKNAQSLFFWTALSLAIFPLLPVVEPYPRVYIIILSICVVTLIVALKMHSRYRKAVEIFRLIVTGLIYLECIDGRSWISWTILSTTPLYIFTYPMQLKERMQGIVLGLFCPLVLLSASYEPFFFIILALHLSCWSQFNVSSIQVYQNTKNLLTIEELLKAAIFMLYTLMCFFGTGNMASVSSFDPSWTRHFVTVFSPFTMFLLILLKLSIPLMLIGCTSHTLGSSSIFLGVLLLGDCLSLPLMYYVTPQGSWLDIGSAISRFTIAIFLPCLIVLLHYLSYPLIAFSPNKHKFYINLKKDHIV
;
A
#
# COMPACT_ATOMS: atom_id res chain seq x y z
N MET A 1 51.88 17.93 -17.18
CA MET A 1 52.83 19.06 -17.03
C MET A 1 53.69 18.76 -15.83
N LEU A 2 54.98 18.53 -16.08
CA LEU A 2 56.01 18.28 -15.08
C LEU A 2 56.42 19.62 -14.45
N HIS A 3 56.41 19.69 -13.12
CA HIS A 3 57.25 20.63 -12.37
C HIS A 3 58.12 19.80 -11.44
N THR A 4 59.36 19.53 -11.87
CA THR A 4 60.44 19.11 -10.98
C THR A 4 61.00 20.36 -10.32
N SER A 5 60.85 20.51 -9.01
CA SER A 5 61.55 21.55 -8.27
C SER A 5 62.97 21.07 -7.96
N GLU A 6 63.96 21.54 -8.72
CA GLU A 6 65.36 21.40 -8.33
C GLU A 6 65.70 22.51 -7.33
N SER A 7 66.15 22.14 -6.13
CA SER A 7 66.76 23.08 -5.19
C SER A 7 68.21 22.69 -4.96
N ILE A 8 69.12 23.57 -5.37
CA ILE A 8 70.55 23.48 -5.04
C ILE A 8 70.77 24.37 -3.81
N THR A 9 71.20 23.78 -2.70
CA THR A 9 71.58 24.51 -1.49
C THR A 9 73.08 24.37 -1.26
N LEU A 10 73.72 25.52 -1.03
CA LEU A 10 75.16 25.67 -0.99
C LEU A 10 75.54 26.12 0.41
N ASP A 11 75.94 25.17 1.26
CA ASP A 11 76.22 25.42 2.66
C ASP A 11 77.74 25.40 2.92
N LEU A 12 78.22 26.43 3.61
CA LEU A 12 79.63 26.63 3.91
C LEU A 12 79.90 26.15 5.33
N LEU A 13 80.22 24.86 5.45
CA LEU A 13 80.39 24.19 6.75
C LEU A 13 81.83 24.28 7.24
N THR A 14 82.00 24.47 8.54
CA THR A 14 83.30 24.33 9.20
C THR A 14 83.63 22.85 9.40
N PHE A 15 84.91 22.52 9.63
CA PHE A 15 85.31 21.13 9.93
C PHE A 15 84.59 20.58 11.17
N GLU A 16 84.26 21.44 12.13
CA GLU A 16 83.54 21.11 13.35
C GLU A 16 82.08 20.71 13.06
N ASP A 17 81.40 21.43 12.16
CA ASP A 17 80.04 21.11 11.70
C ASP A 17 79.96 19.74 10.98
N LEU A 18 81.01 19.42 10.20
CA LEU A 18 81.15 18.15 9.49
C LEU A 18 81.33 16.96 10.44
N GLN A 19 82.12 17.13 11.50
CA GLN A 19 82.28 16.12 12.56
C GLN A 19 80.97 15.89 13.30
N LEU A 20 80.22 16.96 13.60
CA LEU A 20 78.92 16.91 14.28
C LEU A 20 77.84 16.19 13.44
N LEU A 21 77.81 16.44 12.13
CA LEU A 21 76.96 15.71 11.19
C LEU A 21 77.35 14.23 11.07
N ARG A 22 78.65 13.92 11.07
CA ARG A 22 79.15 12.53 11.02
C ARG A 22 78.83 11.76 12.30
N ALA A 23 78.92 12.41 13.47
CA ALA A 23 78.53 11.86 14.76
C ALA A 23 77.01 11.62 14.86
N ARG A 24 76.18 12.48 14.27
CA ARG A 24 74.71 12.25 14.21
C ARG A 24 74.31 11.08 13.30
N LYS A 25 75.12 10.76 12.29
CA LYS A 25 74.82 9.68 11.31
C LYS A 25 75.29 8.30 11.78
N LEU A 26 76.21 8.25 12.74
CA LEU A 26 76.71 7.03 13.38
C LEU A 26 76.23 7.04 14.84
N GLU A 27 75.07 6.45 15.13
CA GLU A 27 74.55 6.30 16.50
C GLU A 27 75.58 5.63 17.42
N ARG A 28 76.38 6.42 18.14
CA ARG A 28 77.15 5.98 19.32
C ARG A 28 77.21 7.10 20.36
N SER A 29 76.66 6.81 21.52
CA SER A 29 76.80 7.54 22.77
C SER A 29 78.25 7.51 23.29
N SER A 30 78.69 8.64 23.87
CA SER A 30 80.04 8.97 24.41
C SER A 30 81.06 9.43 23.35
N CYS A 31 81.87 10.47 23.55
CA CYS A 31 82.51 10.93 24.78
C CYS A 31 83.06 12.37 24.66
N SER A 32 83.37 12.94 25.83
CA SER A 32 84.49 13.85 26.16
C SER A 32 84.72 15.15 25.39
N ILE A 33 84.62 16.25 26.14
CA ILE A 33 85.24 17.54 25.87
C ILE A 33 86.78 17.37 25.90
N LEU A 34 87.48 17.68 24.80
CA LEU A 34 88.91 18.01 24.85
C LEU A 34 89.32 19.01 23.75
N ASN A 35 89.71 20.19 24.23
CA ASN A 35 90.62 21.21 23.74
C ASN A 35 90.92 21.41 22.23
N ASN A 36 90.58 22.63 21.82
CA ASN A 36 91.09 23.40 20.70
C ASN A 36 92.62 23.32 20.52
N THR A 37 93.05 22.84 19.36
CA THR A 37 94.12 23.51 18.61
C THR A 37 93.66 23.73 17.17
N THR A 38 93.86 24.97 16.72
CA THR A 38 93.35 25.59 15.51
C THR A 38 93.71 24.86 14.21
N ASN A 39 92.71 24.53 13.40
CA ASN A 39 92.88 24.41 11.95
C ASN A 39 91.62 24.95 11.25
N ASN A 40 91.66 26.23 10.88
CA ASN A 40 90.55 26.97 10.30
C ASN A 40 90.45 26.68 8.79
N ARG A 41 90.21 25.42 8.40
CA ARG A 41 89.92 25.05 7.01
C ARG A 41 88.40 25.02 6.81
N ARG A 42 87.89 25.99 6.04
CA ARG A 42 86.49 26.02 5.59
C ARG A 42 86.37 25.21 4.31
N TYR A 43 85.46 24.24 4.27
CA TYR A 43 85.22 23.40 3.10
C TYR A 43 83.91 23.84 2.44
N LEU A 44 83.97 24.16 1.15
CA LEU A 44 82.77 24.40 0.35
C LEU A 44 82.25 23.04 -0.14
N ILE A 45 81.15 22.57 0.42
CA ILE A 45 80.49 21.33 -0.04
C ILE A 45 79.23 21.72 -0.78
N LEU A 46 79.18 21.36 -2.06
CA LEU A 46 78.01 21.56 -2.90
C LEU A 46 77.14 20.31 -2.82
N THR A 47 75.98 20.40 -2.19
CA THR A 47 75.05 19.27 -2.05
C THR A 47 73.98 19.35 -3.13
N TYR A 48 73.99 18.40 -4.06
CA TYR A 48 72.98 18.29 -5.11
C TYR A 48 71.95 17.23 -4.70
N THR A 49 70.75 17.65 -4.31
CA THR A 49 69.63 16.76 -3.97
C THR A 49 68.71 16.58 -5.17
N VAL A 50 68.74 15.39 -5.77
CA VAL A 50 67.78 14.97 -6.80
C VAL A 50 66.71 14.12 -6.13
N GLU A 51 65.48 14.63 -6.04
CA GLU A 51 64.32 13.80 -5.72
C GLU A 51 63.98 12.93 -6.95
N PHE A 52 64.35 11.66 -6.90
CA PHE A 52 63.76 10.66 -7.79
C PHE A 52 62.35 10.34 -7.29
N ASP A 53 61.32 10.74 -8.02
CA ASP A 53 59.93 10.29 -7.85
C ASP A 53 59.84 8.76 -8.07
N ARG A 54 60.22 7.99 -7.04
CA ARG A 54 60.02 6.54 -6.99
C ARG A 54 58.59 6.24 -6.54
N LEU A 55 57.74 5.85 -7.50
CA LEU A 55 56.64 4.88 -7.32
C LEU A 55 55.71 5.08 -6.10
N SER A 56 55.35 6.32 -5.74
CA SER A 56 54.27 6.60 -4.78
C SER A 56 52.91 6.85 -5.48
N ASP A 57 52.92 7.01 -6.80
CA ASP A 57 51.75 7.41 -7.58
C ASP A 57 50.75 6.27 -7.84
N TYR A 58 51.19 5.00 -7.82
CA TYR A 58 50.26 3.88 -8.00
C TYR A 58 49.22 3.82 -6.87
N ARG A 59 49.61 4.09 -5.62
CA ARG A 59 48.66 4.14 -4.47
C ARG A 59 47.74 5.36 -4.53
N LYS A 60 48.17 6.47 -5.12
CA LYS A 60 47.36 7.69 -5.30
C LYS A 60 46.34 7.49 -6.44
N ILE A 61 46.78 6.92 -7.56
CA ILE A 61 45.95 6.56 -8.70
C ILE A 61 44.95 5.47 -8.30
N GLU A 62 45.36 4.44 -7.56
CA GLU A 62 44.48 3.40 -7.03
C GLU A 62 43.46 3.96 -6.03
N LYS A 63 43.85 4.89 -5.15
CA LYS A 63 42.92 5.62 -4.27
C LYS A 63 41.95 6.49 -5.06
N MET A 64 42.40 7.18 -6.12
CA MET A 64 41.53 7.99 -6.99
C MET A 64 40.55 7.14 -7.79
N TYR A 65 41.01 6.01 -8.36
CA TYR A 65 40.18 5.08 -9.12
C TYR A 65 39.15 4.39 -8.22
N ASN A 66 39.55 4.02 -7.00
CA ASN A 66 38.63 3.49 -5.99
C ASN A 66 37.60 4.52 -5.51
N LYS A 67 37.97 5.80 -5.40
CA LYS A 67 37.05 6.88 -4.99
C LYS A 67 35.97 7.19 -6.03
N LYS A 68 36.25 6.99 -7.34
CA LYS A 68 35.33 7.32 -8.44
C LYS A 68 34.14 6.34 -8.57
N PHE A 69 34.31 5.09 -8.13
CA PHE A 69 33.29 4.03 -8.19
C PHE A 69 32.71 3.65 -6.82
N ASN A 70 33.06 4.35 -5.75
CA ASN A 70 32.61 4.01 -4.40
C ASN A 70 31.38 4.84 -3.99
N ILE A 71 30.20 4.25 -4.18
CA ILE A 71 28.91 4.87 -3.84
C ILE A 71 28.84 5.18 -2.34
N VAL A 72 29.48 4.39 -1.47
CA VAL A 72 29.46 4.59 -0.02
C VAL A 72 30.14 5.91 0.40
N ASP A 73 31.18 6.37 -0.30
CA ASP A 73 31.90 7.59 0.08
C ASP A 73 31.24 8.88 -0.47
N ASN A 74 30.46 8.78 -1.56
CA ASN A 74 29.76 9.92 -2.16
C ASN A 74 28.32 10.03 -1.64
N ASN A 75 28.06 10.98 -0.74
CA ASN A 75 26.75 11.16 -0.11
C ASN A 75 25.61 11.36 -1.12
N TYR A 76 25.83 12.09 -2.22
CA TYR A 76 24.77 12.33 -3.21
C TYR A 76 24.42 11.06 -3.98
N SER A 77 25.43 10.35 -4.49
CA SER A 77 25.22 9.08 -5.19
C SER A 77 24.61 8.02 -4.28
N PHE A 78 25.00 8.00 -3.00
CA PHE A 78 24.42 7.08 -2.00
C PHE A 78 22.94 7.33 -1.76
N ILE A 79 22.53 8.60 -1.61
CA ILE A 79 21.12 8.97 -1.41
C ILE A 79 20.30 8.65 -2.65
N ILE A 80 20.79 9.01 -3.85
CA ILE A 80 20.11 8.71 -5.12
C ILE A 80 19.94 7.20 -5.29
N TRP A 81 20.98 6.43 -5.01
CA TRP A 81 20.93 4.97 -5.08
C TRP A 81 19.93 4.39 -4.07
N GLY A 82 19.92 4.90 -2.82
CA GLY A 82 18.96 4.48 -1.81
C GLY A 82 17.52 4.74 -2.22
N LEU A 83 17.22 5.94 -2.72
CA LEU A 83 15.90 6.28 -3.25
C LEU A 83 15.51 5.36 -4.42
N ALA A 84 16.44 5.13 -5.36
CA ALA A 84 16.21 4.22 -6.48
C ALA A 84 15.91 2.79 -6.00
N MET A 85 16.62 2.27 -5.00
CA MET A 85 16.36 0.93 -4.45
C MET A 85 14.97 0.84 -3.80
N HIS A 86 14.55 1.86 -3.05
CA HIS A 86 13.21 1.88 -2.43
C HIS A 86 12.11 1.90 -3.51
N LEU A 87 12.28 2.70 -4.57
CA LEU A 87 11.34 2.75 -5.69
C LEU A 87 11.32 1.43 -6.48
N ILE A 88 12.49 0.84 -6.76
CA ILE A 88 12.62 -0.45 -7.44
C ILE A 88 11.96 -1.56 -6.62
N LEU A 89 12.12 -1.56 -5.29
CA LEU A 89 11.45 -2.55 -4.45
C LEU A 89 9.95 -2.35 -4.40
N LEU A 90 9.49 -1.12 -4.18
CA LEU A 90 8.06 -0.82 -4.13
C LEU A 90 7.39 -1.25 -5.44
N TRP A 91 7.94 -0.80 -6.57
CA TRP A 91 7.43 -1.17 -7.88
C TRP A 91 7.59 -2.67 -8.15
N GLY A 92 8.75 -3.23 -7.85
CA GLY A 92 9.06 -4.62 -8.15
C GLY A 92 8.16 -5.61 -7.42
N VAL A 93 7.82 -5.34 -6.15
CA VAL A 93 6.87 -6.18 -5.42
C VAL A 93 5.47 -6.11 -6.02
N LEU A 94 5.05 -4.94 -6.50
CA LEU A 94 3.77 -4.81 -7.20
C LEU A 94 3.82 -5.52 -8.56
N ASP A 95 4.84 -5.26 -9.37
CA ASP A 95 5.05 -5.89 -10.69
C ASP A 95 5.14 -7.42 -10.62
N VAL A 96 5.68 -7.99 -9.54
CA VAL A 96 5.81 -9.46 -9.40
C VAL A 96 4.50 -10.13 -9.01
N ASN A 97 3.60 -9.42 -8.34
CA ASN A 97 2.35 -9.97 -7.85
C ASN A 97 1.16 -9.63 -8.77
N PHE A 98 1.14 -8.44 -9.37
CA PHE A 98 -0.02 -7.93 -10.09
C PHE A 98 0.26 -7.86 -11.59
N HIS A 99 -0.47 -8.67 -12.36
CA HIS A 99 -0.47 -8.66 -13.82
C HIS A 99 -1.89 -8.45 -14.33
N SER A 100 -1.99 -7.86 -15.52
CA SER A 100 -3.26 -7.80 -16.21
C SER A 100 -3.80 -9.22 -16.45
N PRO A 101 -5.05 -9.50 -16.08
CA PRO A 101 -5.72 -10.76 -16.45
C PRO A 101 -6.17 -10.76 -17.93
N ILE A 102 -6.12 -9.60 -18.59
CA ILE A 102 -6.57 -9.42 -19.97
C ILE A 102 -5.45 -9.83 -20.92
N ILE A 103 -5.72 -10.88 -21.70
CA ILE A 103 -4.86 -11.35 -22.78
C ILE A 103 -5.62 -11.14 -24.08
N GLN A 104 -5.01 -10.35 -24.96
CA GLN A 104 -5.55 -10.06 -26.29
C GLN A 104 -5.40 -11.27 -27.23
N GLU A 105 -6.27 -11.34 -28.23
CA GLU A 105 -6.21 -12.33 -29.32
C GLU A 105 -6.38 -13.80 -28.87
N LEU A 106 -7.05 -14.03 -27.74
CA LEU A 106 -7.49 -15.37 -27.38
C LEU A 106 -8.62 -15.84 -28.32
N PRO A 107 -8.64 -17.12 -28.71
CA PRO A 107 -9.72 -17.66 -29.53
C PRO A 107 -11.03 -17.76 -28.75
N ASN A 108 -12.13 -17.54 -29.46
CA ASN A 108 -13.48 -17.81 -28.96
C ASN A 108 -13.82 -19.29 -29.11
N VAL A 109 -14.44 -19.86 -28.08
CA VAL A 109 -15.10 -21.15 -28.18
C VAL A 109 -16.40 -20.99 -28.99
N PRO A 110 -16.78 -21.95 -29.86
CA PRO A 110 -17.98 -21.85 -30.69
C PRO A 110 -19.29 -21.70 -29.89
N ILE A 111 -20.30 -21.13 -30.53
CA ILE A 111 -21.68 -21.00 -29.99
C ILE A 111 -22.27 -22.36 -29.57
N LEU A 112 -23.05 -22.36 -28.49
CA LEU A 112 -23.82 -23.52 -28.07
C LEU A 112 -25.16 -23.54 -28.80
N ARG A 113 -25.46 -24.66 -29.47
CA ARG A 113 -26.76 -24.88 -30.11
C ARG A 113 -27.78 -25.40 -29.10
N ASN A 114 -29.06 -25.14 -29.35
CA ASN A 114 -30.18 -25.57 -28.51
C ASN A 114 -30.10 -25.02 -27.07
N ALA A 115 -29.66 -23.77 -26.94
CA ALA A 115 -29.67 -23.07 -25.66
C ALA A 115 -31.09 -22.98 -25.10
N PRO A 116 -31.25 -23.07 -23.77
CA PRO A 116 -32.58 -23.10 -23.17
C PRO A 116 -33.30 -21.74 -23.26
N ALA A 117 -32.57 -20.63 -23.32
CA ALA A 117 -33.13 -19.29 -23.46
C ALA A 117 -32.71 -18.64 -24.79
N LYS A 118 -33.61 -17.87 -25.40
CA LYS A 118 -33.27 -16.97 -26.52
C LYS A 118 -32.75 -15.63 -26.03
N ARG A 119 -33.18 -15.23 -24.82
CA ARG A 119 -32.86 -13.93 -24.23
C ARG A 119 -32.65 -14.03 -22.72
N LEU A 120 -31.79 -13.16 -22.20
CA LEU A 120 -31.53 -13.04 -20.77
C LEU A 120 -31.76 -11.60 -20.30
N VAL A 121 -32.51 -11.44 -19.21
CA VAL A 121 -32.65 -10.16 -18.49
C VAL A 121 -31.79 -10.21 -17.23
N LEU A 122 -30.81 -9.32 -17.15
CA LEU A 122 -29.89 -9.18 -16.02
C LEU A 122 -30.23 -7.92 -15.23
N PHE A 123 -30.68 -8.09 -14.00
CA PHE A 123 -30.87 -7.02 -13.03
C PHE A 123 -29.70 -7.01 -12.05
N VAL A 124 -29.02 -5.87 -11.93
CA VAL A 124 -28.01 -5.65 -10.90
C VAL A 124 -28.41 -4.47 -10.02
N ALA A 125 -28.77 -4.75 -8.77
CA ALA A 125 -29.10 -3.76 -7.77
C ALA A 125 -27.82 -3.33 -7.03
N ASP A 126 -27.19 -2.25 -7.51
CA ASP A 126 -25.90 -1.73 -7.03
C ASP A 126 -25.92 -1.52 -5.50
N GLY A 127 -24.88 -2.00 -4.83
CA GLY A 127 -24.70 -1.82 -3.38
C GLY A 127 -25.76 -2.53 -2.51
N LEU A 128 -26.45 -3.56 -3.02
CA LEU A 128 -27.43 -4.34 -2.25
C LEU A 128 -26.74 -5.32 -1.28
N ARG A 129 -26.78 -4.99 0.02
CA ARG A 129 -26.23 -5.80 1.12
C ARG A 129 -27.06 -7.08 1.33
N PHE A 130 -26.41 -8.23 1.16
CA PHE A 130 -27.06 -9.54 1.33
C PHE A 130 -27.72 -9.74 2.70
N ARG A 131 -27.08 -9.28 3.78
CA ARG A 131 -27.64 -9.36 5.14
C ARG A 131 -28.98 -8.63 5.25
N THR A 132 -29.08 -7.40 4.75
CA THR A 132 -30.35 -6.65 4.75
C THR A 132 -31.39 -7.36 3.89
N PHE A 133 -30.99 -7.86 2.73
CA PHE A 133 -31.86 -8.61 1.82
C PHE A 133 -32.46 -9.86 2.50
N ILE A 134 -31.66 -10.66 3.21
CA ILE A 134 -32.16 -11.89 3.84
C ILE A 134 -32.94 -11.63 5.14
N GLU A 135 -32.66 -10.54 5.85
CA GLU A 135 -33.42 -10.12 7.04
C GLU A 135 -34.81 -9.56 6.67
N ALA A 136 -34.94 -8.92 5.50
CA ALA A 136 -36.19 -8.35 5.00
C ALA A 136 -36.44 -8.73 3.51
N PRO A 137 -36.60 -10.02 3.19
CA PRO A 137 -36.65 -10.49 1.80
C PRO A 137 -37.87 -9.92 1.06
N PRO A 138 -37.66 -9.24 -0.08
CA PRO A 138 -38.74 -8.69 -0.90
C PRO A 138 -39.70 -9.77 -1.41
N LYS A 139 -40.96 -9.41 -1.63
CA LYS A 139 -42.04 -10.40 -1.81
C LYS A 139 -41.88 -11.23 -3.07
N PHE A 140 -41.65 -10.60 -4.22
CA PHE A 140 -41.57 -11.30 -5.49
C PHE A 140 -40.31 -12.17 -5.56
N LEU A 141 -39.14 -11.60 -5.27
CA LEU A 141 -37.87 -12.33 -5.23
C LEU A 141 -37.87 -13.45 -4.19
N LYS A 142 -38.51 -13.27 -3.03
CA LYS A 142 -38.70 -14.35 -2.04
C LYS A 142 -39.50 -15.51 -2.64
N HIS A 143 -40.60 -15.22 -3.34
CA HIS A 143 -41.40 -16.25 -4.00
C HIS A 143 -40.56 -17.01 -5.04
N ILE A 144 -39.75 -16.30 -5.83
CA ILE A 144 -38.83 -16.94 -6.78
C ILE A 144 -37.85 -17.88 -6.06
N MET A 145 -37.26 -17.43 -4.95
CA MET A 145 -36.32 -18.24 -4.16
C MET A 145 -36.96 -19.50 -3.55
N THR A 146 -38.26 -19.46 -3.23
CA THR A 146 -38.94 -20.57 -2.55
C THR A 146 -39.67 -21.53 -3.48
N ASP A 147 -40.11 -21.08 -4.65
CA ASP A 147 -41.11 -21.83 -5.44
C ASP A 147 -40.70 -22.11 -6.89
N THR A 148 -40.01 -21.18 -7.58
CA THR A 148 -39.86 -21.26 -9.04
C THR A 148 -38.44 -21.12 -9.57
N GLY A 149 -37.49 -20.71 -8.73
CA GLY A 149 -36.13 -20.38 -9.12
C GLY A 149 -35.06 -21.12 -8.32
N ALA A 150 -33.84 -20.65 -8.49
CA ALA A 150 -32.64 -21.08 -7.80
C ALA A 150 -31.99 -19.86 -7.13
N TRP A 151 -31.34 -20.05 -5.99
CA TRP A 151 -30.72 -18.93 -5.28
C TRP A 151 -29.45 -19.30 -4.50
N GLY A 152 -28.65 -18.28 -4.23
CA GLY A 152 -27.35 -18.41 -3.58
C GLY A 152 -26.77 -17.10 -3.10
N ILE A 153 -25.57 -17.18 -2.54
CA ILE A 153 -24.69 -16.02 -2.32
C ILE A 153 -23.67 -15.98 -3.44
N SER A 154 -23.58 -14.84 -4.12
CA SER A 154 -22.47 -14.48 -4.99
C SER A 154 -21.40 -13.77 -4.16
N HIS A 155 -20.19 -14.31 -4.16
CA HIS A 155 -19.05 -13.72 -3.45
C HIS A 155 -18.29 -12.81 -4.40
N THR A 156 -18.44 -11.49 -4.21
CA THR A 156 -17.57 -10.51 -4.85
C THR A 156 -16.22 -10.45 -4.14
N ARG A 157 -15.23 -9.86 -4.81
CA ARG A 157 -13.92 -9.56 -4.24
C ARG A 157 -13.79 -8.06 -4.15
N MET A 158 -12.91 -7.57 -3.28
CA MET A 158 -12.64 -6.13 -3.34
C MET A 158 -11.91 -5.73 -4.64
N PRO A 159 -11.53 -4.46 -4.85
CA PRO A 159 -12.21 -3.31 -4.26
C PRO A 159 -13.71 -3.49 -4.54
N THR A 160 -14.54 -3.48 -3.48
CA THR A 160 -15.99 -3.68 -3.61
C THR A 160 -16.60 -2.37 -4.09
N GLU A 161 -16.24 -2.03 -5.31
CA GLU A 161 -16.67 -0.86 -6.05
C GLU A 161 -17.54 -1.38 -7.21
N SER A 162 -18.51 -0.58 -7.64
CA SER A 162 -19.52 -1.03 -8.60
C SER A 162 -18.88 -1.59 -9.87
N ARG A 163 -17.90 -0.87 -10.45
CA ARG A 163 -17.24 -1.28 -11.69
C ARG A 163 -16.56 -2.67 -11.61
N PRO A 164 -15.60 -2.94 -10.70
CA PRO A 164 -15.02 -4.28 -10.54
C PRO A 164 -16.06 -5.39 -10.42
N GLY A 165 -17.14 -5.17 -9.66
CA GLY A 165 -18.22 -6.15 -9.51
C GLY A 165 -18.98 -6.40 -10.81
N ILE A 166 -19.31 -5.34 -11.55
CA ILE A 166 -19.98 -5.43 -12.85
C ILE A 166 -19.09 -6.11 -13.90
N VAL A 167 -17.78 -5.83 -13.93
CA VAL A 167 -16.82 -6.52 -14.80
C VAL A 167 -16.76 -8.01 -14.46
N ALA A 168 -16.75 -8.38 -13.17
CA ALA A 168 -16.78 -9.78 -12.77
C ALA A 168 -18.07 -10.49 -13.25
N ILE A 169 -19.24 -9.85 -13.09
CA ILE A 169 -20.53 -10.40 -13.51
C ILE A 169 -20.62 -10.58 -15.03
N CYS A 170 -20.11 -9.63 -15.81
CA CYS A 170 -20.33 -9.55 -17.26
C CYS A 170 -19.16 -10.06 -18.13
N ALA A 171 -17.93 -10.08 -17.62
CA ALA A 171 -16.73 -10.48 -18.35
C ALA A 171 -16.00 -11.70 -17.74
N GLY A 172 -16.36 -12.09 -16.52
CA GLY A 172 -15.86 -13.30 -15.87
C GLY A 172 -14.40 -13.19 -15.44
N LEU A 173 -13.88 -11.97 -15.34
CA LEU A 173 -12.51 -11.66 -14.93
C LEU A 173 -12.52 -10.70 -13.73
N TYR A 174 -11.49 -10.80 -12.90
CA TYR A 174 -11.26 -9.82 -11.84
C TYR A 174 -10.56 -8.60 -12.44
N GLU A 175 -10.93 -7.41 -11.98
CA GLU A 175 -10.47 -6.14 -12.57
C GLU A 175 -8.93 -6.00 -12.62
N ASP A 176 -8.46 -5.28 -13.64
CA ASP A 176 -7.03 -5.03 -13.84
C ASP A 176 -6.47 -4.14 -12.72
N PRO A 177 -5.40 -4.56 -12.02
CA PRO A 177 -4.76 -3.78 -10.97
C PRO A 177 -4.33 -2.36 -11.39
N SER A 178 -4.07 -2.12 -12.67
CA SER A 178 -3.71 -0.80 -13.21
C SER A 178 -4.85 0.22 -13.17
N ALA A 179 -6.11 -0.22 -13.08
CA ALA A 179 -7.27 0.66 -12.91
C ALA A 179 -7.22 1.44 -11.57
N ILE A 180 -6.38 1.03 -10.62
CA ILE A 180 -6.12 1.78 -9.38
C ILE A 180 -5.65 3.22 -9.65
N PHE A 181 -4.86 3.44 -10.69
CA PHE A 181 -4.35 4.78 -11.06
C PHE A 181 -5.43 5.69 -11.66
N LYS A 182 -6.59 5.10 -12.01
CA LYS A 182 -7.79 5.80 -12.47
C LYS A 182 -8.90 5.82 -11.42
N GLY A 183 -8.57 5.41 -10.18
CA GLY A 183 -9.55 5.31 -9.09
C GLY A 183 -10.72 4.40 -9.42
N TRP A 184 -10.51 3.39 -10.27
CA TRP A 184 -11.55 2.45 -10.73
C TRP A 184 -12.69 3.12 -11.52
N LYS A 185 -12.47 4.32 -12.07
CA LYS A 185 -13.48 5.04 -12.89
C LYS A 185 -13.29 4.89 -14.39
N GLU A 186 -12.14 4.41 -14.83
CA GLU A 186 -11.82 4.27 -16.25
C GLU A 186 -11.04 2.98 -16.51
N ASN A 187 -11.28 2.39 -17.68
CA ASN A 187 -10.57 1.21 -18.12
C ASN A 187 -9.26 1.58 -18.82
N PRO A 188 -8.09 1.16 -18.33
CA PRO A 188 -6.86 1.32 -19.07
C PRO A 188 -6.76 0.34 -20.26
N VAL A 189 -7.49 -0.79 -20.26
CA VAL A 189 -7.35 -1.86 -21.25
C VAL A 189 -8.72 -2.47 -21.61
N ASP A 190 -9.13 -2.39 -22.87
CA ASP A 190 -10.38 -2.98 -23.35
C ASP A 190 -10.48 -4.48 -23.03
N PHE A 191 -11.69 -4.94 -22.67
CA PHE A 191 -11.97 -6.33 -22.35
C PHE A 191 -13.21 -6.83 -23.09
N ASP A 192 -13.30 -8.15 -23.21
CA ASP A 192 -14.44 -8.86 -23.79
C ASP A 192 -15.50 -9.22 -22.73
N SER A 193 -16.78 -9.18 -23.10
CA SER A 193 -17.89 -9.41 -22.18
C SER A 193 -19.04 -10.18 -22.84
N VAL A 194 -20.01 -10.63 -22.04
CA VAL A 194 -21.22 -11.30 -22.55
C VAL A 194 -21.99 -10.43 -23.55
N PHE A 195 -21.88 -9.10 -23.46
CA PHE A 195 -22.49 -8.18 -24.42
C PHE A 195 -21.82 -8.25 -25.78
N ASN A 196 -20.48 -8.28 -25.81
CA ASN A 196 -19.71 -8.44 -27.05
C ASN A 196 -19.97 -9.79 -27.73
N GLN A 197 -20.16 -10.84 -26.92
CA GLN A 197 -20.42 -12.20 -27.38
C GLN A 197 -21.89 -12.48 -27.73
N SER A 198 -22.80 -11.58 -27.35
CA SER A 198 -24.22 -11.65 -27.69
C SER A 198 -24.49 -11.27 -29.15
N TYR A 199 -25.63 -11.70 -29.68
CA TYR A 199 -26.09 -11.23 -30.99
C TYR A 199 -26.52 -9.77 -30.92
N LEU A 200 -27.31 -9.41 -29.90
CA LEU A 200 -27.73 -8.03 -29.61
C LEU A 200 -27.83 -7.84 -28.09
N SER A 201 -27.43 -6.65 -27.63
CA SER A 201 -27.50 -6.25 -26.23
C SER A 201 -28.08 -4.85 -26.08
N TRP A 202 -28.92 -4.67 -25.05
CA TRP A 202 -29.33 -3.35 -24.57
C TRP A 202 -28.98 -3.21 -23.10
N ALA A 203 -28.41 -2.05 -22.74
CA ALA A 203 -27.96 -1.75 -21.40
C ALA A 203 -28.49 -0.38 -20.95
N TRP A 204 -29.14 -0.32 -19.79
CA TRP A 204 -29.68 0.91 -19.21
C TRP A 204 -29.21 1.09 -17.77
N GLY A 205 -28.78 2.30 -17.39
CA GLY A 205 -28.34 2.57 -16.03
C GLY A 205 -27.34 3.70 -15.89
N SER A 206 -26.41 3.54 -14.94
CA SER A 206 -25.45 4.58 -14.55
C SER A 206 -24.53 5.03 -15.70
N PRO A 207 -24.28 6.35 -15.85
CA PRO A 207 -23.29 6.88 -16.79
C PRO A 207 -21.84 6.48 -16.44
N ASP A 208 -21.58 5.90 -15.27
CA ASP A 208 -20.27 5.33 -14.92
C ASP A 208 -20.11 3.87 -15.38
N ILE A 209 -21.22 3.16 -15.63
CA ILE A 209 -21.24 1.72 -15.94
C ILE A 209 -21.53 1.45 -17.41
N ILE A 210 -22.61 2.01 -17.95
CA ILE A 210 -23.07 1.68 -19.31
C ILE A 210 -22.02 2.02 -20.38
N PRO A 211 -21.34 3.19 -20.34
CA PRO A 211 -20.32 3.51 -21.33
C PRO A 211 -19.13 2.54 -21.37
N MET A 212 -18.88 1.78 -20.30
CA MET A 212 -17.82 0.77 -20.27
C MET A 212 -18.05 -0.35 -21.29
N PHE A 213 -19.31 -0.67 -21.59
CA PHE A 213 -19.68 -1.73 -22.52
C PHE A 213 -20.04 -1.23 -23.91
N THR A 214 -20.43 0.04 -24.06
CA THR A 214 -20.82 0.60 -25.35
C THR A 214 -19.66 1.30 -26.06
N LYS A 215 -18.68 1.86 -25.32
CA LYS A 215 -17.53 2.56 -25.90
C LYS A 215 -16.61 1.56 -26.61
N GLY A 216 -16.49 1.70 -27.93
CA GLY A 216 -15.66 0.82 -28.75
C GLY A 216 -16.30 -0.55 -29.04
N ALA A 217 -17.53 -0.79 -28.60
CA ALA A 217 -18.29 -1.97 -28.99
C ALA A 217 -18.78 -1.87 -30.44
N GLY A 218 -19.05 -3.03 -31.05
CA GLY A 218 -19.66 -3.11 -32.37
C GLY A 218 -21.11 -2.63 -32.37
N GLU A 219 -21.76 -2.71 -33.53
CA GLU A 219 -23.17 -2.32 -33.69
C GLU A 219 -24.15 -3.19 -32.86
N ASN A 220 -23.67 -4.25 -32.19
CA ASN A 220 -24.50 -5.17 -31.41
C ASN A 220 -24.78 -4.72 -29.97
N VAL A 221 -24.10 -3.71 -29.43
CA VAL A 221 -24.31 -3.24 -28.05
C VAL A 221 -24.88 -1.83 -28.04
N HIS A 222 -26.11 -1.71 -27.56
CA HIS A 222 -26.80 -0.43 -27.39
C HIS A 222 -26.88 -0.09 -25.90
N GLY A 223 -26.77 1.19 -25.54
CA GLY A 223 -27.04 1.57 -24.17
C GLY A 223 -27.26 3.05 -23.97
N ASP A 224 -28.12 3.35 -22.99
CA ASP A 224 -28.49 4.70 -22.58
C ASP A 224 -28.23 4.87 -21.08
N SER A 225 -27.85 6.09 -20.70
CA SER A 225 -27.70 6.49 -19.29
C SER A 225 -28.51 7.73 -18.98
N TYR A 226 -28.96 7.83 -17.73
CA TYR A 226 -29.47 9.10 -17.20
C TYR A 226 -28.33 10.12 -17.05
N PRO A 227 -28.65 11.44 -16.94
CA PRO A 227 -27.62 12.48 -16.78
C PRO A 227 -26.78 12.28 -15.50
N PRO A 228 -25.44 12.43 -15.55
CA PRO A 228 -24.55 12.24 -14.39
C PRO A 228 -24.91 13.10 -13.18
N GLU A 229 -25.50 14.28 -13.39
CA GLU A 229 -25.87 15.20 -12.32
C GLU A 229 -26.93 14.62 -11.38
N TRP A 230 -27.66 13.59 -11.81
CA TRP A 230 -28.72 12.95 -11.03
C TRP A 230 -28.17 12.03 -9.92
N GLN A 231 -26.89 11.68 -9.95
CA GLN A 231 -26.24 10.85 -8.92
C GLN A 231 -25.78 11.65 -7.68
N ASN A 232 -25.87 12.98 -7.71
CA ASN A 232 -25.45 13.81 -6.58
C ASN A 232 -26.32 13.57 -5.33
N PHE A 233 -25.69 13.15 -4.23
CA PHE A 233 -26.34 12.84 -2.95
C PHE A 233 -27.16 13.99 -2.33
N ASP A 234 -26.86 15.24 -2.70
CA ASP A 234 -27.51 16.44 -2.16
C ASP A 234 -28.82 16.83 -2.88
N ILE A 235 -29.15 16.21 -4.02
CA ILE A 235 -30.36 16.55 -4.80
C ILE A 235 -31.52 15.63 -4.43
N MET A 236 -32.03 15.70 -3.20
CA MET A 236 -33.33 15.09 -2.89
C MET A 236 -34.20 15.91 -1.93
N HIS A 237 -34.98 16.81 -2.54
CA HIS A 237 -36.39 16.86 -2.21
C HIS A 237 -37.11 15.69 -2.92
N GLY A 238 -37.13 14.50 -2.30
CA GLY A 238 -38.32 13.64 -2.31
C GLY A 238 -38.46 12.44 -3.27
N GLN A 239 -37.46 11.93 -4.00
CA GLN A 239 -37.65 10.74 -4.86
C GLN A 239 -36.50 9.72 -4.83
N ILE A 240 -36.46 8.90 -3.77
CA ILE A 240 -35.44 7.86 -3.52
C ILE A 240 -35.26 6.91 -4.74
N TRP A 241 -36.34 6.62 -5.44
CA TRP A 241 -36.43 5.67 -6.56
C TRP A 241 -36.18 6.27 -7.95
N ARG A 242 -35.81 7.56 -8.07
CA ARG A 242 -35.72 8.25 -9.37
C ARG A 242 -34.81 7.55 -10.38
N LEU A 243 -33.62 7.12 -9.95
CA LEU A 243 -32.63 6.49 -10.83
C LEU A 243 -33.13 5.14 -11.32
N ASP A 244 -33.63 4.30 -10.41
CA ASP A 244 -34.16 2.98 -10.74
C ASP A 244 -35.42 3.08 -11.61
N SER A 245 -36.31 4.04 -11.33
CA SER A 245 -37.51 4.31 -12.15
C SER A 245 -37.14 4.60 -13.60
N TRP A 246 -36.14 5.46 -13.84
CA TRP A 246 -35.72 5.80 -15.20
C TRP A 246 -35.27 4.57 -15.99
N VAL A 247 -34.55 3.64 -15.34
CA VAL A 247 -34.07 2.40 -15.97
C VAL A 247 -35.23 1.49 -16.34
N PHE A 248 -36.19 1.31 -15.43
CA PHE A 248 -37.39 0.53 -15.70
C PHE A 248 -38.25 1.18 -16.79
N ASP A 249 -38.47 2.49 -16.75
CA ASP A 249 -39.25 3.21 -17.76
C ASP A 249 -38.62 3.06 -19.16
N LYS A 250 -37.29 3.16 -19.26
CA LYS A 250 -36.56 2.92 -20.51
C LYS A 250 -36.71 1.50 -21.05
N TYR A 251 -36.66 0.49 -20.18
CA TYR A 251 -36.93 -0.89 -20.56
C TYR A 251 -38.35 -1.06 -21.12
N ILE A 252 -39.35 -0.47 -20.45
CA ILE A 252 -40.75 -0.56 -20.83
C ILE A 252 -41.02 0.16 -22.15
N ASP A 253 -40.43 1.33 -22.37
CA ASP A 253 -40.50 2.05 -23.63
C ASP A 253 -39.88 1.23 -24.76
N TRP A 254 -38.68 0.67 -24.55
CA TRP A 254 -38.05 -0.25 -25.51
C TRP A 254 -38.92 -1.48 -25.82
N LEU A 255 -39.54 -2.08 -24.80
CA LEU A 255 -40.42 -3.25 -24.97
C LEU A 255 -41.64 -2.92 -25.85
N ARG A 256 -42.17 -1.70 -25.73
CA ARG A 256 -43.33 -1.22 -26.51
C ARG A 256 -42.95 -0.81 -27.93
N GLU A 257 -41.83 -0.11 -28.08
CA GLU A 257 -41.48 0.59 -29.32
C GLU A 257 -40.53 -0.21 -30.21
N ASP A 258 -39.58 -0.97 -29.64
CA ASP A 258 -38.46 -1.54 -30.39
C ASP A 258 -38.36 -3.07 -30.33
N ALA A 259 -38.81 -3.71 -29.25
CA ALA A 259 -38.63 -5.14 -29.04
C ALA A 259 -39.26 -6.02 -30.15
N HIS A 260 -40.26 -5.50 -30.88
CA HIS A 260 -40.87 -6.19 -32.02
C HIS A 260 -39.87 -6.49 -33.14
N LYS A 261 -38.84 -5.64 -33.30
CA LYS A 261 -37.76 -5.81 -34.30
C LYS A 261 -36.91 -7.04 -34.02
N VAL A 262 -36.88 -7.51 -32.77
CA VAL A 262 -35.98 -8.57 -32.29
C VAL A 262 -36.70 -9.72 -31.60
N LYS A 263 -38.02 -9.82 -31.82
CA LYS A 263 -38.87 -10.84 -31.19
C LYS A 263 -38.34 -12.27 -31.35
N ASN A 264 -37.83 -12.59 -32.54
CA ASN A 264 -37.32 -13.91 -32.90
C ASN A 264 -35.79 -14.04 -32.79
N ALA A 265 -35.10 -12.99 -32.35
CA ALA A 265 -33.66 -13.04 -32.18
C ALA A 265 -33.28 -13.97 -31.01
N GLU A 266 -32.12 -14.61 -31.13
CA GLU A 266 -31.51 -15.45 -30.10
C GLU A 266 -30.20 -14.82 -29.63
N ARG A 267 -29.68 -15.25 -28.47
CA ARG A 267 -28.48 -14.66 -27.84
C ARG A 267 -28.66 -13.17 -27.57
N VAL A 268 -29.82 -12.77 -27.06
CA VAL A 268 -30.11 -11.38 -26.67
C VAL A 268 -29.83 -11.18 -25.18
N VAL A 269 -29.17 -10.08 -24.80
CA VAL A 269 -28.97 -9.69 -23.39
C VAL A 269 -29.62 -8.33 -23.14
N LEU A 270 -30.39 -8.23 -22.06
CA LEU A 270 -31.05 -7.01 -21.60
C LEU A 270 -30.55 -6.72 -20.19
N PHE A 271 -29.76 -5.66 -20.03
CA PHE A 271 -29.07 -5.33 -18.79
C PHE A 271 -29.64 -4.06 -18.15
N LEU A 272 -30.09 -4.19 -16.90
CA LEU A 272 -30.63 -3.10 -16.09
C LEU A 272 -29.74 -2.93 -14.86
N HIS A 273 -28.99 -1.83 -14.83
CA HIS A 273 -28.16 -1.42 -13.69
C HIS A 273 -28.93 -0.43 -12.82
N LEU A 274 -29.18 -0.79 -11.55
CA LEU A 274 -30.09 -0.10 -10.64
C LEU A 274 -29.29 0.49 -9.46
N LEU A 275 -29.05 1.81 -9.47
CA LEU A 275 -28.15 2.52 -8.54
C LEU A 275 -28.81 2.94 -7.21
N GLY A 276 -30.14 2.81 -7.07
CA GLY A 276 -30.86 3.39 -5.95
C GLY A 276 -30.49 2.80 -4.58
N CYS A 277 -30.16 1.50 -4.52
CA CYS A 277 -29.77 0.83 -3.28
C CYS A 277 -28.44 1.37 -2.74
N ASP A 278 -27.39 1.46 -3.57
CA ASP A 278 -26.10 2.05 -3.21
C ASP A 278 -26.25 3.49 -2.73
N THR A 279 -26.96 4.33 -3.50
CA THR A 279 -27.22 5.74 -3.15
C THR A 279 -27.90 5.86 -1.79
N THR A 280 -28.88 5.01 -1.53
CA THR A 280 -29.60 4.99 -0.24
C THR A 280 -28.73 4.41 0.88
N GLY A 281 -27.85 3.46 0.58
CA GLY A 281 -26.90 2.88 1.53
C GLY A 281 -25.88 3.91 2.03
N HIS A 282 -25.30 4.72 1.14
CA HIS A 282 -24.39 5.81 1.51
C HIS A 282 -25.08 6.86 2.40
N THR A 283 -26.28 7.29 1.99
CA THR A 283 -26.98 8.42 2.61
C THR A 283 -27.75 8.05 3.88
N ALA A 284 -28.52 6.96 3.84
CA ALA A 284 -29.44 6.55 4.90
C ALA A 284 -28.97 5.33 5.70
N LYS A 285 -27.94 4.62 5.25
CA LYS A 285 -27.37 3.39 5.86
C LYS A 285 -28.21 2.14 5.60
N PRO A 286 -27.59 0.95 5.49
CA PRO A 286 -28.26 -0.27 5.00
C PRO A 286 -29.30 -0.88 5.96
N HIS A 287 -29.38 -0.42 7.21
CA HIS A 287 -30.42 -0.82 8.17
C HIS A 287 -31.58 0.19 8.25
N SER A 288 -31.55 1.24 7.44
CA SER A 288 -32.63 2.22 7.42
C SER A 288 -33.88 1.70 6.73
N ARG A 289 -35.03 2.21 7.15
CA ARG A 289 -36.30 1.98 6.47
C ARG A 289 -36.26 2.41 5.00
N LYS A 290 -35.58 3.52 4.70
CA LYS A 290 -35.42 4.01 3.31
C LYS A 290 -34.74 3.00 2.40
N TYR A 291 -33.70 2.32 2.90
CA TYR A 291 -32.98 1.30 2.15
C TYR A 291 -33.88 0.10 1.84
N VAL A 292 -34.63 -0.37 2.83
CA VAL A 292 -35.61 -1.47 2.67
C VAL A 292 -36.75 -1.06 1.73
N ASP A 293 -37.24 0.18 1.82
CA ASP A 293 -38.28 0.71 0.93
C ASP A 293 -37.79 0.78 -0.53
N ASN A 294 -36.53 1.18 -0.78
CA ASN A 294 -35.95 1.15 -2.13
C ASN A 294 -35.83 -0.29 -2.68
N MET A 295 -35.36 -1.22 -1.85
CA MET A 295 -35.27 -2.63 -2.20
C MET A 295 -36.64 -3.22 -2.56
N ASN A 296 -37.70 -2.89 -1.81
CA ASN A 296 -39.07 -3.30 -2.12
C ASN A 296 -39.63 -2.65 -3.38
N TYR A 297 -39.25 -1.40 -3.67
CA TYR A 297 -39.61 -0.74 -4.92
C TYR A 297 -39.00 -1.45 -6.14
N VAL A 298 -37.72 -1.79 -6.06
CA VAL A 298 -37.01 -2.56 -7.11
C VAL A 298 -37.69 -3.92 -7.33
N ASP A 299 -38.01 -4.65 -6.26
CA ASP A 299 -38.72 -5.94 -6.33
C ASP A 299 -40.07 -5.84 -7.07
N TRP A 300 -40.90 -4.86 -6.71
CA TRP A 300 -42.18 -4.62 -7.37
C TRP A 300 -42.03 -4.29 -8.87
N LYS A 301 -41.04 -3.48 -9.23
CA LYS A 301 -40.76 -3.15 -10.63
C LYS A 301 -40.20 -4.33 -11.42
N ILE A 302 -39.41 -5.20 -10.79
CA ILE A 302 -38.96 -6.45 -11.41
C ILE A 302 -40.15 -7.35 -11.72
N GLU A 303 -41.11 -7.49 -10.80
CA GLU A 303 -42.34 -8.25 -11.05
C GLU A 303 -43.12 -7.70 -12.27
N GLU A 304 -43.28 -6.38 -12.37
CA GLU A 304 -43.92 -5.71 -13.52
C GLU A 304 -43.17 -6.01 -14.84
N VAL A 305 -41.84 -5.84 -14.85
CA VAL A 305 -41.01 -6.13 -16.02
C VAL A 305 -41.13 -7.57 -16.46
N VAL A 306 -41.04 -8.53 -15.53
CA VAL A 306 -41.15 -9.96 -15.83
C VAL A 306 -42.52 -10.26 -16.47
N GLN A 307 -43.62 -9.79 -15.87
CA GLN A 307 -44.96 -10.02 -16.39
C GLN A 307 -45.15 -9.44 -17.80
N MET A 308 -44.63 -8.23 -18.05
CA MET A 308 -44.73 -7.60 -19.36
C MET A 308 -43.85 -8.29 -20.42
N THR A 309 -42.66 -8.73 -20.02
CA THR A 309 -41.72 -9.47 -20.88
C THR A 309 -42.34 -10.79 -21.34
N GLU A 310 -42.83 -11.60 -20.38
CA GLU A 310 -43.46 -12.88 -20.69
C GLU A 310 -44.72 -12.71 -21.55
N LYS A 311 -45.53 -11.67 -21.28
CA LYS A 311 -46.71 -11.35 -22.09
C LYS A 311 -46.36 -10.95 -23.52
N PHE A 312 -45.29 -10.18 -23.73
CA PHE A 312 -44.90 -9.69 -25.06
C PHE A 312 -44.30 -10.79 -25.94
N PHE A 313 -43.34 -11.55 -25.41
CA PHE A 313 -42.66 -12.60 -26.17
C PHE A 313 -43.50 -13.87 -26.26
N GLY A 314 -44.12 -14.31 -25.16
CA GLY A 314 -45.07 -15.43 -25.13
C GLY A 314 -44.49 -16.77 -25.52
N ASP A 315 -43.17 -16.97 -25.39
CA ASP A 315 -42.45 -18.16 -25.86
C ASP A 315 -41.73 -18.94 -24.75
N ASN A 316 -41.86 -18.51 -23.48
CA ASN A 316 -41.19 -19.09 -22.31
C ASN A 316 -39.67 -19.30 -22.51
N SER A 317 -39.03 -18.46 -23.33
CA SER A 317 -37.61 -18.59 -23.70
C SER A 317 -36.74 -17.47 -23.13
N THR A 318 -37.20 -16.85 -22.03
CA THR A 318 -36.46 -15.82 -21.30
C THR A 318 -35.90 -16.40 -20.00
N ALA A 319 -34.62 -16.16 -19.75
CA ALA A 319 -33.99 -16.40 -18.46
C ALA A 319 -33.75 -15.07 -17.74
N TYR A 320 -33.81 -15.08 -16.41
CA TYR A 320 -33.67 -13.91 -15.58
C TYR A 320 -32.61 -14.14 -14.50
N ILE A 321 -31.79 -13.12 -14.25
CA ILE A 321 -30.81 -13.10 -13.15
C ILE A 321 -31.00 -11.79 -12.38
N PHE A 322 -31.12 -11.91 -11.06
CA PHE A 322 -31.04 -10.78 -10.12
C PHE A 322 -29.83 -10.96 -9.21
N THR A 323 -28.99 -9.94 -9.12
CA THR A 323 -27.82 -9.94 -8.23
C THR A 323 -27.39 -8.52 -7.82
N SER A 324 -26.26 -8.42 -7.12
CA SER A 324 -25.58 -7.17 -6.78
C SER A 324 -24.11 -7.25 -7.16
N ASP A 325 -23.50 -6.12 -7.44
CA ASP A 325 -22.05 -5.97 -7.66
C ASP A 325 -21.27 -6.04 -6.33
N HIS A 326 -21.77 -5.38 -5.29
CA HIS A 326 -21.26 -5.46 -3.93
C HIS A 326 -22.35 -5.23 -2.88
N GLY A 327 -22.00 -5.44 -1.61
CA GLY A 327 -22.80 -5.00 -0.47
C GLY A 327 -22.28 -3.68 0.11
N MET A 328 -22.51 -3.47 1.40
CA MET A 328 -22.19 -2.22 2.08
C MET A 328 -22.03 -2.46 3.58
N THR A 329 -21.05 -1.82 4.20
CA THR A 329 -20.85 -1.84 5.65
C THR A 329 -21.99 -1.16 6.42
N ASP A 330 -22.05 -1.38 7.72
CA ASP A 330 -23.04 -0.74 8.61
C ASP A 330 -23.03 0.80 8.52
N TRP A 331 -21.89 1.42 8.28
CA TRP A 331 -21.78 2.87 8.14
C TRP A 331 -22.01 3.37 6.71
N GLY A 332 -22.53 2.53 5.82
CA GLY A 332 -22.87 2.95 4.46
C GLY A 332 -21.62 3.29 3.65
N SER A 333 -20.57 2.48 3.76
CA SER A 333 -19.37 2.53 2.91
C SER A 333 -19.12 1.16 2.31
N HIS A 334 -18.46 1.14 1.16
CA HIS A 334 -17.95 -0.07 0.51
C HIS A 334 -16.51 0.20 0.03
N GLY A 335 -15.97 -0.63 -0.86
CA GLY A 335 -14.58 -0.58 -1.34
C GLY A 335 -13.63 -1.44 -0.51
N SER A 336 -14.13 -1.98 0.60
CA SER A 336 -13.45 -2.91 1.49
C SER A 336 -14.01 -4.35 1.32
N GLY A 337 -13.96 -5.21 2.33
CA GLY A 337 -14.13 -6.66 2.16
C GLY A 337 -14.53 -7.36 3.43
N SER A 338 -15.30 -6.66 4.25
CA SER A 338 -16.18 -7.31 5.20
C SER A 338 -17.16 -8.22 4.46
N THR A 339 -17.69 -9.23 5.15
CA THR A 339 -18.74 -10.10 4.59
C THR A 339 -19.96 -9.32 4.13
N ASP A 340 -20.26 -8.20 4.80
CA ASP A 340 -21.35 -7.30 4.43
C ASP A 340 -21.12 -6.56 3.11
N GLU A 341 -19.87 -6.45 2.66
CA GLU A 341 -19.50 -5.89 1.35
C GLU A 341 -19.33 -6.99 0.30
N THR A 342 -18.84 -8.18 0.68
CA THR A 342 -18.49 -9.24 -0.28
C THR A 342 -19.60 -10.23 -0.58
N GLU A 343 -20.61 -10.35 0.29
CA GLU A 343 -21.76 -11.21 0.06
C GLU A 343 -22.88 -10.45 -0.64
N THR A 344 -23.30 -10.96 -1.79
CA THR A 344 -24.38 -10.41 -2.61
C THR A 344 -25.43 -11.49 -2.90
N PRO A 345 -26.73 -11.15 -3.02
CA PRO A 345 -27.74 -12.13 -3.42
C PRO A 345 -27.50 -12.56 -4.88
N LEU A 346 -27.78 -13.84 -5.18
CA LEU A 346 -27.91 -14.34 -6.55
C LEU A 346 -29.21 -15.12 -6.64
N ILE A 347 -30.10 -14.71 -7.56
CA ILE A 347 -31.40 -15.32 -7.79
C ILE A 347 -31.57 -15.49 -9.29
N VAL A 348 -31.93 -16.71 -9.72
CA VAL A 348 -31.98 -17.08 -11.13
C VAL A 348 -33.27 -17.84 -11.39
N TRP A 349 -34.00 -17.50 -12.45
CA TRP A 349 -35.28 -18.15 -12.81
C TRP A 349 -35.59 -18.05 -14.31
N GLY A 350 -36.64 -18.75 -14.74
CA GLY A 350 -37.09 -18.78 -16.13
C GLY A 350 -36.51 -19.95 -16.93
N ALA A 351 -36.31 -19.71 -18.22
CA ALA A 351 -35.95 -20.74 -19.18
C ALA A 351 -34.60 -21.40 -18.84
N GLY A 352 -34.58 -22.73 -18.76
CA GLY A 352 -33.35 -23.50 -18.54
C GLY A 352 -32.87 -23.60 -17.10
N ILE A 353 -33.61 -23.08 -16.13
CA ILE A 353 -33.22 -23.08 -14.72
C ILE A 353 -33.73 -24.33 -13.99
N ASN A 354 -32.88 -24.89 -13.13
CA ASN A 354 -33.27 -25.93 -12.20
C ASN A 354 -33.83 -25.28 -10.93
N ALA A 355 -35.14 -25.35 -10.71
CA ALA A 355 -35.73 -24.80 -9.49
C ALA A 355 -35.35 -25.67 -8.28
N PHE A 356 -34.76 -25.05 -7.25
CA PHE A 356 -34.41 -25.74 -6.01
C PHE A 356 -34.44 -24.82 -4.79
N ASN A 357 -34.82 -25.38 -3.65
CA ASN A 357 -35.10 -24.62 -2.43
C ASN A 357 -33.91 -24.54 -1.47
N PHE A 358 -32.71 -24.97 -1.88
CA PHE A 358 -31.49 -24.91 -1.06
C PHE A 358 -30.50 -23.88 -1.61
N ARG A 359 -29.72 -23.26 -0.73
CA ARG A 359 -28.75 -22.23 -1.09
C ARG A 359 -27.55 -22.82 -1.83
N GLN A 360 -27.21 -22.28 -3.00
CA GLN A 360 -26.02 -22.65 -3.78
C GLN A 360 -25.09 -21.44 -4.01
N ASN A 361 -23.98 -21.38 -3.28
CA ASN A 361 -23.05 -20.26 -3.38
C ASN A 361 -22.14 -20.35 -4.62
N VAL A 362 -21.74 -19.19 -5.14
CA VAL A 362 -20.84 -19.04 -6.29
C VAL A 362 -19.81 -17.93 -6.06
N GLU A 363 -18.73 -17.91 -6.83
CA GLU A 363 -17.90 -16.72 -7.00
C GLU A 363 -18.58 -15.78 -8.01
N GLN A 364 -18.46 -14.47 -7.87
CA GLN A 364 -19.17 -13.53 -8.74
C GLN A 364 -18.81 -13.69 -10.23
N VAL A 365 -17.57 -14.06 -10.55
CA VAL A 365 -17.12 -14.36 -11.93
C VAL A 365 -17.80 -15.58 -12.55
N ASP A 366 -18.38 -16.47 -11.75
CA ASP A 366 -19.10 -17.67 -12.22
C ASP A 366 -20.45 -17.32 -12.86
N ILE A 367 -20.95 -16.09 -12.65
CA ILE A 367 -22.19 -15.59 -13.27
C ILE A 367 -22.02 -15.39 -14.79
N THR A 368 -20.83 -14.98 -15.25
CA THR A 368 -20.53 -14.81 -16.68
C THR A 368 -20.71 -16.08 -17.53
N PRO A 369 -20.10 -17.23 -17.17
CA PRO A 369 -20.32 -18.45 -17.93
C PRO A 369 -21.75 -18.98 -17.78
N LEU A 370 -22.45 -18.67 -16.67
CA LEU A 370 -23.88 -18.97 -16.52
C LEU A 370 -24.72 -18.19 -17.54
N ILE A 371 -24.52 -16.87 -17.66
CA ILE A 371 -25.20 -16.03 -18.66
C ILE A 371 -24.97 -16.58 -20.07
N SER A 372 -23.70 -16.81 -20.43
CA SER A 372 -23.32 -17.30 -21.76
C SER A 372 -23.96 -18.65 -22.06
N SER A 373 -23.99 -19.56 -21.07
CA SER A 373 -24.58 -20.89 -21.21
C SER A 373 -26.10 -20.90 -21.24
N LEU A 374 -26.79 -19.91 -20.67
CA LEU A 374 -28.26 -19.84 -20.74
C LEU A 374 -28.75 -19.45 -22.14
N ILE A 375 -28.04 -18.53 -22.80
CA ILE A 375 -28.43 -18.01 -24.12
C ILE A 375 -27.66 -18.66 -25.28
N GLY A 376 -26.65 -19.47 -24.98
CA GLY A 376 -25.80 -20.15 -25.96
C GLY A 376 -24.78 -19.25 -26.67
N ALA A 377 -24.44 -18.11 -26.07
CA ALA A 377 -23.37 -17.23 -26.53
C ALA A 377 -21.99 -17.83 -26.20
N PRO A 378 -20.93 -17.46 -26.95
CA PRO A 378 -19.57 -17.77 -26.54
C PRO A 378 -19.28 -17.18 -25.16
N ILE A 379 -18.45 -17.89 -24.38
CA ILE A 379 -17.98 -17.39 -23.09
C ILE A 379 -16.89 -16.34 -23.37
N PRO A 380 -16.91 -15.16 -22.71
CA PRO A 380 -15.91 -14.12 -22.93
C PRO A 380 -14.47 -14.63 -22.84
N ILE A 381 -13.59 -14.13 -23.70
CA ILE A 381 -12.30 -14.77 -23.93
C ILE A 381 -11.39 -14.85 -22.69
N ASN A 382 -11.49 -13.86 -21.80
CA ASN A 382 -10.73 -13.77 -20.56
C ASN A 382 -11.50 -14.29 -19.34
N ASN A 383 -12.62 -15.00 -19.53
CA ASN A 383 -13.40 -15.59 -18.45
C ASN A 383 -12.58 -16.61 -17.63
N GLU A 384 -12.47 -16.35 -16.33
CA GLU A 384 -11.92 -17.25 -15.31
C GLU A 384 -13.00 -17.97 -14.50
N GLY A 385 -14.27 -17.59 -14.67
CA GLY A 385 -15.41 -18.20 -14.00
C GLY A 385 -15.61 -19.67 -14.38
N VAL A 386 -16.12 -20.44 -13.42
CA VAL A 386 -16.54 -21.83 -13.61
C VAL A 386 -18.05 -21.86 -13.74
N LEU A 387 -18.58 -22.52 -14.77
CA LEU A 387 -20.02 -22.65 -14.96
C LEU A 387 -20.69 -23.32 -13.73
N PRO A 388 -21.57 -22.62 -12.99
CA PRO A 388 -22.29 -23.19 -11.85
C PRO A 388 -23.46 -24.05 -12.36
N TRP A 389 -23.13 -25.20 -12.94
CA TRP A 389 -24.06 -26.07 -13.68
C TRP A 389 -25.29 -26.50 -12.87
N GLN A 390 -25.24 -26.46 -11.54
CA GLN A 390 -26.37 -26.79 -10.66
C GLN A 390 -27.58 -25.87 -10.88
N TYR A 391 -27.35 -24.64 -11.35
CA TYR A 391 -28.41 -23.70 -11.73
C TYR A 391 -29.11 -24.07 -13.04
N LEU A 392 -28.51 -24.91 -13.89
CA LEU A 392 -29.09 -25.35 -15.15
C LEU A 392 -29.99 -26.57 -14.96
N SER A 393 -31.12 -26.60 -15.67
CA SER A 393 -32.09 -27.70 -15.66
C SER A 393 -31.43 -29.03 -16.04
N THR A 394 -31.53 -30.02 -15.15
CA THR A 394 -30.95 -31.35 -15.34
C THR A 394 -31.68 -32.19 -16.39
N ASN A 395 -32.81 -31.69 -16.93
CA ASN A 395 -33.57 -32.34 -18.00
C ASN A 395 -32.76 -32.52 -19.30
N ASN A 396 -31.72 -31.70 -19.52
CA ASN A 396 -30.84 -31.80 -20.67
C ASN A 396 -29.37 -31.88 -20.24
N LEU A 397 -29.00 -33.00 -19.63
CA LEU A 397 -27.64 -33.26 -19.16
C LEU A 397 -26.59 -33.21 -20.30
N ARG A 398 -27.01 -33.57 -21.53
CA ARG A 398 -26.16 -33.45 -22.73
C ARG A 398 -25.79 -31.99 -23.02
N TYR A 399 -26.74 -31.07 -22.90
CA TYR A 399 -26.48 -29.63 -23.03
C TYR A 399 -25.53 -29.14 -21.93
N ILE A 400 -25.75 -29.55 -20.68
CA ILE A 400 -24.88 -29.19 -19.54
C ILE A 400 -23.44 -29.65 -19.80
N ASN A 401 -23.24 -30.89 -20.27
CA ASN A 401 -21.92 -31.41 -20.61
C ASN A 401 -21.22 -30.60 -21.72
N HIS A 402 -21.95 -30.20 -22.77
CA HIS A 402 -21.40 -29.33 -23.80
C HIS A 402 -21.06 -27.92 -23.27
N ALA A 403 -21.92 -27.34 -22.43
CA ALA A 403 -21.67 -26.03 -21.82
C ALA A 403 -20.44 -26.06 -20.90
N LEU A 404 -20.30 -27.11 -20.08
CA LEU A 404 -19.12 -27.33 -19.24
C LEU A 404 -17.85 -27.55 -20.09
N LEU A 405 -17.94 -28.31 -21.18
CA LEU A 405 -16.82 -28.51 -22.10
C LEU A 405 -16.39 -27.19 -22.77
N ASN A 406 -17.34 -26.32 -23.14
CA ASN A 406 -17.02 -24.99 -23.65
C ASN A 406 -16.33 -24.11 -22.60
N ASN A 407 -16.78 -24.15 -21.35
CA ASN A 407 -16.11 -23.46 -20.24
C ASN A 407 -14.68 -24.00 -20.01
N LEU A 408 -14.48 -25.32 -20.07
CA LEU A 408 -13.17 -25.95 -19.99
C LEU A 408 -12.23 -25.52 -21.12
N LYS A 409 -12.73 -25.48 -22.37
CA LYS A 409 -11.97 -25.01 -23.55
C LYS A 409 -11.53 -23.56 -23.38
N GLN A 410 -12.43 -22.67 -22.96
CA GLN A 410 -12.09 -21.25 -22.73
C GLN A 410 -11.04 -21.08 -21.63
N LEU A 411 -11.18 -21.80 -20.51
CA LEU A 411 -10.17 -21.81 -19.45
C LEU A 411 -8.82 -22.35 -19.94
N THR A 412 -8.83 -23.35 -20.82
CA THR A 412 -7.61 -23.95 -21.39
C THR A 412 -6.88 -22.99 -22.33
N TYR A 413 -7.60 -22.15 -23.09
CA TYR A 413 -6.97 -21.06 -23.85
C TYR A 413 -6.24 -20.07 -22.96
N GLN A 414 -6.81 -19.72 -21.80
CA GLN A 414 -6.12 -18.90 -20.81
C GLN A 414 -4.87 -19.58 -20.24
N VAL A 415 -4.94 -20.89 -19.95
CA VAL A 415 -3.80 -21.68 -19.46
C VAL A 415 -2.64 -21.60 -20.46
N LYS A 416 -2.91 -21.88 -21.74
CA LYS A 416 -1.90 -21.87 -22.81
C LYS A 416 -1.27 -20.49 -23.02
N ALA A 417 -2.09 -19.44 -22.99
CA ALA A 417 -1.58 -18.09 -23.16
C ALA A 417 -0.71 -17.65 -21.98
N ASN A 418 -1.11 -17.95 -20.74
CA ASN A 418 -0.31 -17.66 -19.55
C ASN A 418 1.00 -18.46 -19.53
N HIS A 419 0.99 -19.71 -20.00
CA HIS A 419 2.21 -20.49 -20.18
C HIS A 419 3.18 -19.78 -21.13
N LYS A 420 2.71 -19.40 -22.33
CA LYS A 420 3.53 -18.69 -23.34
C LYS A 420 4.09 -17.35 -22.83
N MET A 421 3.32 -16.62 -22.03
CA MET A 421 3.74 -15.31 -21.51
C MET A 421 4.78 -15.41 -20.38
N ASN A 422 4.66 -16.42 -19.52
CA ASN A 422 5.41 -16.48 -18.26
C ASN A 422 6.55 -17.51 -18.24
N CYS A 423 6.54 -18.52 -19.12
CA CYS A 423 7.59 -19.55 -19.13
C CYS A 423 8.69 -19.28 -20.18
N GLU A 424 9.84 -19.91 -19.96
CA GLU A 424 10.93 -19.95 -20.94
C GLU A 424 10.54 -20.88 -22.08
N ASN A 425 10.67 -20.42 -23.33
CA ASN A 425 10.27 -21.19 -24.50
C ASN A 425 11.29 -22.30 -24.78
N ASN A 426 11.16 -23.43 -24.09
CA ASN A 426 12.04 -24.58 -24.25
C ASN A 426 11.59 -25.55 -25.37
N GLY A 427 10.53 -25.19 -26.13
CA GLY A 427 9.98 -26.01 -27.22
C GLY A 427 9.25 -27.29 -26.79
N LEU A 428 9.14 -27.58 -25.48
CA LEU A 428 8.42 -28.72 -24.92
C LEU A 428 7.09 -28.24 -24.32
N ALA A 429 5.98 -28.89 -24.70
CA ALA A 429 4.67 -28.63 -24.08
C ALA A 429 4.65 -29.13 -22.63
N ASP A 430 4.08 -28.33 -21.72
CA ASP A 430 3.95 -28.70 -20.31
C ASP A 430 2.90 -29.82 -20.16
N TRP A 431 3.18 -30.81 -19.29
CA TRP A 431 2.29 -31.97 -19.11
C TRP A 431 0.85 -31.58 -18.76
N ARG A 432 0.64 -30.43 -18.09
CA ARG A 432 -0.70 -29.94 -17.75
C ARG A 432 -1.50 -29.56 -18.99
N GLU A 433 -0.84 -28.96 -19.99
CA GLU A 433 -1.49 -28.61 -21.26
C GLU A 433 -1.80 -29.87 -22.06
N ILE A 434 -0.84 -30.80 -22.12
CA ILE A 434 -1.00 -32.09 -22.79
C ILE A 434 -2.18 -32.86 -22.17
N GLU A 435 -2.27 -32.91 -20.84
CA GLU A 435 -3.37 -33.58 -20.14
C GLU A 435 -4.73 -32.91 -20.43
N LEU A 436 -4.79 -31.57 -20.39
CA LEU A 436 -6.00 -30.83 -20.71
C LEU A 436 -6.44 -31.07 -22.16
N ASP A 437 -5.50 -31.02 -23.11
CA ASP A 437 -5.77 -31.27 -24.53
C ASP A 437 -6.21 -32.70 -24.79
N ASN A 438 -5.56 -33.68 -24.15
CA ASN A 438 -5.95 -35.09 -24.23
C ASN A 438 -7.39 -35.27 -23.73
N LYS A 439 -7.72 -34.76 -22.54
CA LYS A 439 -9.06 -34.85 -21.95
C LYS A 439 -10.12 -34.16 -22.82
N ILE A 440 -9.84 -32.95 -23.32
CA ILE A 440 -10.75 -32.25 -24.24
C ILE A 440 -10.96 -33.07 -25.51
N SER A 441 -9.90 -33.64 -26.07
CA SER A 441 -9.98 -34.46 -27.28
C SER A 441 -10.78 -35.75 -27.08
N THR A 442 -10.73 -36.34 -25.88
CA THR A 442 -11.58 -37.46 -25.49
C THR A 442 -13.04 -36.99 -25.45
N PHE A 443 -13.33 -35.93 -24.71
CA PHE A 443 -14.69 -35.40 -24.56
C PHE A 443 -15.35 -35.00 -25.89
N ASP A 444 -14.57 -34.52 -26.86
CA ASP A 444 -15.03 -34.19 -28.22
C ASP A 444 -15.30 -35.43 -29.10
N LYS A 445 -14.66 -36.57 -28.81
CA LYS A 445 -14.80 -37.82 -29.58
C LYS A 445 -15.88 -38.76 -29.05
N ASP A 446 -16.27 -38.63 -27.79
CA ASP A 446 -17.13 -39.64 -27.17
C ASP A 446 -18.52 -39.74 -27.82
N SER A 447 -19.02 -40.97 -27.89
CA SER A 447 -20.26 -41.35 -28.59
C SER A 447 -21.51 -41.22 -27.70
N GLU A 448 -22.69 -41.31 -28.32
CA GLU A 448 -24.00 -41.17 -27.66
C GLU A 448 -24.30 -42.20 -26.55
N THR A 449 -23.48 -43.26 -26.37
CA THR A 449 -23.72 -44.36 -25.43
C THR A 449 -23.05 -44.21 -24.07
N GLU A 450 -22.33 -43.11 -23.83
CA GLU A 450 -21.55 -42.89 -22.60
C GLU A 450 -22.42 -42.40 -21.43
N ASP A 451 -22.06 -42.77 -20.19
CA ASP A 451 -22.77 -42.28 -18.99
C ASP A 451 -22.55 -40.77 -18.84
N LEU A 452 -23.61 -40.00 -19.15
CA LEU A 452 -23.60 -38.55 -19.09
C LEU A 452 -23.24 -38.00 -17.69
N ASN A 453 -23.53 -38.73 -16.61
CA ASN A 453 -23.18 -38.31 -15.25
C ASN A 453 -21.69 -38.50 -14.97
N GLU A 454 -21.11 -39.60 -15.43
CA GLU A 454 -19.67 -39.85 -15.31
C GLU A 454 -18.88 -38.81 -16.11
N LYS A 455 -19.34 -38.52 -17.34
CA LYS A 455 -18.79 -37.45 -18.18
C LYS A 455 -18.86 -36.09 -17.52
N LEU A 456 -20.00 -35.72 -16.93
CA LEU A 456 -20.15 -34.47 -16.17
C LEU A 456 -19.09 -34.38 -15.06
N LYS A 457 -18.95 -35.44 -14.27
CA LYS A 457 -18.01 -35.51 -13.15
C LYS A 457 -16.56 -35.37 -13.64
N GLU A 458 -16.22 -35.99 -14.76
CA GLU A 458 -14.88 -35.92 -15.34
C GLU A 458 -14.56 -34.53 -15.90
N ILE A 459 -15.50 -33.89 -16.61
CA ILE A 459 -15.32 -32.51 -17.09
C ILE A 459 -15.14 -31.56 -15.91
N VAL A 460 -15.97 -31.66 -14.86
CA VAL A 460 -15.85 -30.82 -13.65
C VAL A 460 -14.48 -31.00 -12.97
N ASN A 461 -13.97 -32.22 -12.89
CA ASN A 461 -12.62 -32.47 -12.35
C ASN A 461 -11.52 -31.91 -13.25
N THR A 462 -11.70 -31.95 -14.57
CA THR A 462 -10.77 -31.37 -15.54
C THR A 462 -10.77 -29.83 -15.50
N ILE A 463 -11.93 -29.19 -15.25
CA ILE A 463 -12.01 -27.74 -14.99
C ILE A 463 -11.21 -27.36 -13.75
N LYS A 464 -11.25 -28.16 -12.67
CA LYS A 464 -10.40 -27.95 -11.49
C LYS A 464 -8.91 -28.02 -11.83
N LEU A 465 -8.52 -28.96 -12.70
CA LEU A 465 -7.15 -29.02 -13.23
C LEU A 465 -6.80 -27.76 -14.03
N ALA A 466 -7.68 -27.30 -14.93
CA ALA A 466 -7.46 -26.08 -15.71
C ALA A 466 -7.27 -24.84 -14.81
N LYS A 467 -8.12 -24.67 -13.78
CA LYS A 467 -7.97 -23.59 -12.79
C LYS A 467 -6.64 -23.66 -12.03
N LYS A 468 -6.22 -24.87 -11.62
CA LYS A 468 -4.94 -25.07 -10.94
C LYS A 468 -3.75 -24.79 -11.86
N SER A 469 -3.84 -25.19 -13.14
CA SER A 469 -2.83 -24.92 -14.16
C SER A 469 -2.73 -23.42 -14.49
N LEU A 470 -3.86 -22.72 -14.60
CA LEU A 470 -3.90 -21.28 -14.81
C LEU A 470 -3.21 -20.54 -13.65
N LEU A 471 -3.54 -20.93 -12.41
CA LEU A 471 -2.92 -20.36 -11.22
C LEU A 471 -1.40 -20.61 -11.18
N TYR A 472 -0.97 -21.81 -11.57
CA TYR A 472 0.45 -22.15 -11.64
C TYR A 472 1.21 -21.26 -12.64
N PHE A 473 0.71 -21.15 -13.88
CA PHE A 473 1.42 -20.37 -14.91
C PHE A 473 1.43 -18.87 -14.63
N ARG A 474 0.40 -18.32 -13.98
CA ARG A 474 0.41 -16.93 -13.49
C ARG A 474 1.49 -16.68 -12.44
N GLN A 475 1.86 -17.70 -11.67
CA GLN A 475 2.83 -17.58 -10.58
C GLN A 475 4.20 -18.17 -10.89
N TYR A 476 4.42 -18.64 -12.12
CA TYR A 476 5.59 -19.41 -12.50
C TYR A 476 6.92 -18.72 -12.15
N GLN A 477 7.06 -17.43 -12.51
CA GLN A 477 8.29 -16.66 -12.24
C GLN A 477 8.28 -15.94 -10.88
N ARG A 478 7.16 -15.98 -10.13
CA ARG A 478 6.96 -15.16 -8.93
C ARG A 478 8.08 -15.37 -7.91
N THR A 479 8.38 -16.63 -7.58
CA THR A 479 9.44 -16.97 -6.62
C THR A 479 10.81 -16.50 -7.08
N ARG A 480 11.13 -16.65 -8.38
CA ARG A 480 12.40 -16.20 -8.95
C ARG A 480 12.56 -14.69 -8.85
N PHE A 481 11.52 -13.92 -9.20
CA PHE A 481 11.58 -12.46 -9.07
C PHE A 481 11.66 -11.99 -7.61
N LEU A 482 10.94 -12.63 -6.68
CA LEU A 482 11.06 -12.33 -5.24
C LEU A 482 12.47 -12.61 -4.70
N LEU A 483 13.15 -13.66 -5.19
CA LEU A 483 14.54 -13.94 -4.86
C LEU A 483 15.48 -12.84 -5.40
N TYR A 484 15.30 -12.40 -6.64
CA TYR A 484 16.05 -11.27 -7.21
C TYR A 484 15.85 -9.99 -6.41
N LEU A 485 14.60 -9.62 -6.12
CA LEU A 485 14.30 -8.47 -5.27
C LEU A 485 14.91 -8.58 -3.87
N SER A 486 14.94 -9.79 -3.29
CA SER A 486 15.58 -10.02 -1.98
C SER A 486 17.08 -9.78 -2.03
N ILE A 487 17.75 -10.25 -3.08
CA ILE A 487 19.19 -10.02 -3.25
C ILE A 487 19.48 -8.54 -3.51
N ILE A 488 18.65 -7.87 -4.34
CA ILE A 488 18.74 -6.43 -4.58
C ILE A 488 18.64 -5.67 -3.25
N TRP A 489 17.64 -6.00 -2.42
CA TRP A 489 17.42 -5.35 -1.14
C TRP A 489 18.49 -5.66 -0.11
N LEU A 490 18.92 -6.91 0.00
CA LEU A 490 19.99 -7.32 0.90
C LEU A 490 21.29 -6.60 0.54
N GLY A 491 21.59 -6.44 -0.75
CA GLY A 491 22.73 -5.65 -1.20
C GLY A 491 22.67 -4.20 -0.74
N TRP A 492 21.50 -3.54 -0.83
CA TRP A 492 21.28 -2.20 -0.29
C TRP A 492 21.48 -2.14 1.23
N ILE A 493 20.89 -3.06 1.99
CA ILE A 493 21.04 -3.14 3.46
C ILE A 493 22.51 -3.29 3.85
N ILE A 494 23.28 -4.11 3.12
CA ILE A 494 24.72 -4.28 3.33
C ILE A 494 25.47 -2.97 3.06
N LEU A 495 25.18 -2.28 1.96
CA LEU A 495 25.78 -0.98 1.64
C LEU A 495 25.51 0.06 2.73
N LEU A 496 24.27 0.12 3.21
CA LEU A 496 23.86 1.01 4.30
C LEU A 496 24.54 0.65 5.62
N PHE A 497 24.63 -0.64 5.94
CA PHE A 497 25.35 -1.12 7.11
C PHE A 497 26.82 -0.71 7.10
N PHE A 498 27.51 -0.81 5.96
CA PHE A 498 28.89 -0.34 5.80
C PHE A 498 29.00 1.19 5.76
N LYS A 499 28.00 1.92 5.27
CA LYS A 499 27.98 3.39 5.39
C LYS A 499 27.96 3.84 6.86
N ILE A 500 27.28 3.07 7.71
CA ILE A 500 27.11 3.37 9.15
C ILE A 500 28.31 2.90 9.97
N THR A 501 28.81 1.69 9.71
CA THR A 501 29.80 1.01 10.58
C THR A 501 31.18 0.83 9.96
N GLY A 502 31.30 1.08 8.65
CA GLY A 502 32.47 0.76 7.85
C GLY A 502 33.59 1.76 8.03
N VAL A 503 34.79 1.24 8.27
CA VAL A 503 36.06 1.96 8.16
C VAL A 503 36.88 1.27 7.07
N ILE A 504 37.51 2.05 6.20
CA ILE A 504 38.33 1.54 5.10
C ILE A 504 39.41 0.62 5.67
N ARG A 505 39.54 -0.59 5.10
CA ARG A 505 40.57 -1.55 5.50
C ARG A 505 41.97 -0.96 5.25
N PRO A 506 42.93 -1.14 6.17
CA PRO A 506 44.29 -0.64 5.98
C PRO A 506 45.00 -1.32 4.80
N ARG A 507 44.61 -2.56 4.46
CA ARG A 507 45.10 -3.30 3.30
C ARG A 507 43.91 -3.86 2.52
N VAL A 508 43.69 -3.33 1.33
CA VAL A 508 42.71 -3.84 0.36
C VAL A 508 43.48 -4.61 -0.70
N ASN A 509 43.05 -5.84 -1.04
CA ASN A 509 43.69 -6.63 -2.08
C ASN A 509 43.13 -6.23 -3.46
N SER A 510 43.90 -5.45 -4.22
CA SER A 510 43.53 -4.95 -5.54
C SER A 510 43.25 -6.05 -6.55
N PHE A 511 43.94 -7.20 -6.44
CA PHE A 511 43.72 -8.35 -7.30
C PHE A 511 42.34 -8.97 -7.11
N ILE A 512 41.88 -9.10 -5.85
CA ILE A 512 40.52 -9.61 -5.55
C ILE A 512 39.45 -8.67 -6.09
N LEU A 513 39.67 -7.35 -5.97
CA LEU A 513 38.75 -6.36 -6.52
C LEU A 513 38.67 -6.42 -8.06
N LEU A 514 39.82 -6.61 -8.73
CA LEU A 514 39.88 -6.79 -10.19
C LEU A 514 39.13 -8.05 -10.62
N ILE A 515 39.37 -9.18 -9.96
CA ILE A 515 38.64 -10.44 -10.22
C ILE A 515 37.13 -10.21 -10.07
N THR A 516 36.71 -9.54 -8.99
CA THR A 516 35.29 -9.27 -8.72
C THR A 516 34.65 -8.45 -9.85
N ASN A 517 35.37 -7.46 -10.41
CA ASN A 517 34.89 -6.68 -11.55
C ASN A 517 34.81 -7.51 -12.84
N CYS A 518 35.83 -8.34 -13.12
CA CYS A 518 35.82 -9.21 -14.30
C CYS A 518 34.69 -10.24 -14.25
N VAL A 519 34.48 -10.89 -13.08
CA VAL A 519 33.39 -11.84 -12.86
C VAL A 519 32.03 -11.17 -13.05
N PHE A 520 31.85 -9.95 -12.53
CA PHE A 520 30.61 -9.19 -12.74
C PHE A 520 30.34 -8.92 -14.24
N ILE A 521 31.35 -8.48 -15.00
CA ILE A 521 31.21 -8.22 -16.44
C ILE A 521 30.83 -9.51 -17.18
N VAL A 522 31.50 -10.64 -16.88
CA VAL A 522 31.20 -11.94 -17.51
C VAL A 522 29.78 -12.41 -17.20
N LEU A 523 29.31 -12.24 -15.96
CA LEU A 523 27.95 -12.64 -15.58
C LEU A 523 26.89 -11.76 -16.26
N VAL A 524 27.13 -10.45 -16.37
CA VAL A 524 26.24 -9.53 -17.08
C VAL A 524 26.17 -9.86 -18.57
N THR A 525 27.30 -10.12 -19.24
CA THR A 525 27.31 -10.50 -20.65
C THR A 525 26.61 -11.84 -20.88
N MET A 526 26.81 -12.81 -19.99
CA MET A 526 26.10 -14.09 -20.03
C MET A 526 24.58 -13.93 -19.94
N ILE A 527 24.06 -13.05 -19.07
CA ILE A 527 22.62 -12.77 -18.98
C ILE A 527 22.06 -12.28 -20.33
N PHE A 528 22.76 -11.35 -21.00
CA PHE A 528 22.31 -10.84 -22.30
C PHE A 528 22.42 -11.88 -23.42
N ILE A 529 23.47 -12.72 -23.41
CA ILE A 529 23.63 -13.82 -24.37
C ILE A 529 22.49 -14.83 -24.18
N VAL A 530 22.24 -15.30 -22.95
CA VAL A 530 21.17 -16.25 -22.64
C VAL A 530 19.81 -15.69 -23.07
N HIS A 531 19.52 -14.43 -22.78
CA HIS A 531 18.27 -13.80 -23.21
C HIS A 531 18.15 -13.77 -24.74
N LYS A 532 19.20 -13.36 -25.46
CA LYS A 532 19.19 -13.34 -26.93
C LYS A 532 19.06 -14.73 -27.55
N VAL A 533 19.73 -15.74 -26.98
CA VAL A 533 19.65 -17.14 -27.44
C VAL A 533 18.28 -17.75 -27.14
N SER A 534 17.64 -17.38 -26.03
CA SER A 534 16.32 -17.92 -25.65
C SER A 534 15.18 -17.54 -26.62
N GLY A 535 15.37 -16.52 -27.45
CA GLY A 535 14.33 -16.00 -28.34
C GLY A 535 13.11 -15.41 -27.60
N CYS A 536 13.19 -15.23 -26.28
CA CYS A 536 12.12 -14.68 -25.47
C CYS A 536 12.06 -13.16 -25.64
N ASN A 537 10.92 -12.62 -26.07
CA ASN A 537 10.72 -11.17 -26.20
C ASN A 537 10.53 -10.44 -24.86
N ASN A 538 10.35 -11.19 -23.76
CA ASN A 538 10.09 -10.62 -22.44
C ASN A 538 11.39 -10.18 -21.76
N TRP A 539 11.58 -8.86 -21.62
CA TRP A 539 12.77 -8.28 -20.98
C TRP A 539 12.73 -8.25 -19.45
N ARG A 540 11.62 -8.66 -18.82
CA ARG A 540 11.46 -8.58 -17.35
C ARG A 540 12.54 -9.37 -16.62
N LEU A 541 12.73 -10.63 -17.00
CA LEU A 541 13.72 -11.52 -16.37
C LEU A 541 15.18 -11.01 -16.47
N PRO A 542 15.72 -10.67 -17.66
CA PRO A 542 17.07 -10.15 -17.75
C PRO A 542 17.25 -8.80 -17.03
N CYS A 543 16.21 -7.95 -16.96
CA CYS A 543 16.27 -6.70 -16.20
C CYS A 543 16.44 -6.94 -14.69
N TYR A 544 15.63 -7.81 -14.07
CA TYR A 544 15.79 -8.13 -12.64
C TYR A 544 17.11 -8.84 -12.35
N ALA A 545 17.55 -9.74 -13.23
CA ALA A 545 18.84 -10.41 -13.09
C ALA A 545 20.01 -9.40 -13.18
N PHE A 546 19.96 -8.45 -14.11
CA PHE A 546 20.96 -7.40 -14.25
C PHE A 546 21.05 -6.50 -13.00
N LEU A 547 19.91 -6.04 -12.48
CA LEU A 547 19.85 -5.26 -11.24
C LEU A 547 20.39 -6.04 -10.03
N THR A 548 20.07 -7.33 -9.96
CA THR A 548 20.59 -8.25 -8.94
C THR A 548 22.11 -8.33 -8.99
N MET A 549 22.68 -8.48 -10.19
CA MET A 549 24.12 -8.53 -10.38
C MET A 549 24.80 -7.22 -9.97
N ILE A 550 24.20 -6.06 -10.28
CA ILE A 550 24.73 -4.76 -9.84
C ILE A 550 24.73 -4.66 -8.32
N SER A 551 23.60 -4.97 -7.67
CA SER A 551 23.48 -4.86 -6.21
C SER A 551 24.46 -5.81 -5.49
N PHE A 552 24.56 -7.05 -5.97
CA PHE A 552 25.51 -8.03 -5.43
C PHE A 552 26.97 -7.59 -5.63
N TRP A 553 27.32 -7.06 -6.81
CA TRP A 553 28.66 -6.52 -7.08
C TRP A 553 29.02 -5.35 -6.16
N LEU A 554 28.10 -4.41 -5.94
CA LEU A 554 28.31 -3.28 -5.02
C LEU A 554 28.49 -3.74 -3.57
N ALA A 555 27.67 -4.70 -3.11
CA ALA A 555 27.75 -5.24 -1.76
C ALA A 555 29.07 -6.00 -1.52
N THR A 556 29.46 -6.89 -2.44
CA THR A 556 30.74 -7.64 -2.37
C THR A 556 31.94 -6.72 -2.37
N ARG A 557 31.96 -5.71 -3.25
CA ARG A 557 32.99 -4.66 -3.27
C ARG A 557 33.09 -3.94 -1.92
N SER A 558 31.96 -3.59 -1.32
CA SER A 558 31.94 -2.91 -0.02
C SER A 558 32.47 -3.80 1.12
N ILE A 559 32.14 -5.10 1.11
CA ILE A 559 32.68 -6.08 2.08
C ILE A 559 34.21 -6.18 1.97
N ILE A 560 34.76 -6.13 0.75
CA ILE A 560 36.21 -6.19 0.51
C ILE A 560 36.91 -4.90 0.96
N ILE A 561 36.32 -3.73 0.69
CA ILE A 561 36.93 -2.41 0.96
C ILE A 561 36.84 -2.03 2.44
N TYR A 562 35.72 -2.33 3.09
CA TYR A 562 35.42 -1.87 4.45
C TYR A 562 35.59 -2.98 5.49
N THR A 563 35.93 -2.58 6.70
CA THR A 563 35.86 -3.37 7.94
C THR A 563 34.86 -2.74 8.88
N VAL A 564 34.15 -3.56 9.64
CA VAL A 564 33.21 -3.08 10.65
C VAL A 564 33.99 -2.58 11.86
N LYS A 565 33.81 -1.30 12.20
CA LYS A 565 34.28 -0.72 13.47
C LYS A 565 33.06 -0.27 14.26
N LEU A 566 32.35 -1.21 14.87
CA LEU A 566 31.32 -0.86 15.85
C LEU A 566 32.00 -0.55 17.17
N LYS A 567 31.78 0.65 17.72
CA LYS A 567 32.20 0.98 19.08
C LYS A 567 31.26 0.23 20.03
N VAL A 568 31.58 -1.03 20.31
CA VAL A 568 30.89 -1.83 21.31
C VAL A 568 31.20 -1.20 22.67
N CYS A 569 30.25 -0.46 23.23
CA CYS A 569 30.34 -0.10 24.65
C CYS A 569 30.52 -1.40 25.44
N LYS A 570 31.54 -1.47 26.30
CA LYS A 570 31.72 -2.55 27.28
C LYS A 570 30.61 -2.46 28.35
N SER A 571 29.36 -2.53 27.93
CA SER A 571 28.19 -2.59 28.80
C SER A 571 27.88 -4.06 29.09
N LYS A 572 27.61 -4.38 30.36
CA LYS A 572 27.17 -5.72 30.80
C LYS A 572 25.92 -6.22 30.06
N TYR A 573 25.19 -5.32 29.40
CA TYR A 573 23.87 -5.56 28.79
C TYR A 573 23.87 -5.64 27.25
N TYR A 574 25.03 -5.79 26.61
CA TYR A 574 25.14 -5.86 25.14
C TYR A 574 24.17 -6.86 24.49
N TRP A 575 24.18 -8.12 24.97
CA TRP A 575 23.31 -9.16 24.44
C TRP A 575 21.84 -8.84 24.66
N THR A 576 21.49 -8.25 25.82
CA THR A 576 20.13 -7.79 26.14
C THR A 576 19.64 -6.71 25.17
N ILE A 577 20.52 -5.80 24.73
CA ILE A 577 20.15 -4.76 23.76
C ILE A 577 19.93 -5.37 22.37
N ILE A 578 20.80 -6.27 21.92
CA ILE A 578 20.63 -6.94 20.62
C ILE A 578 19.37 -7.79 20.60
N THR A 579 19.13 -8.61 21.63
CA THR A 579 17.90 -9.39 21.72
C THR A 579 16.68 -8.48 21.79
N GLY A 580 16.78 -7.33 22.45
CA GLY A 580 15.73 -6.31 22.46
C GLY A 580 15.43 -5.71 21.10
N ILE A 581 16.44 -5.41 20.28
CA ILE A 581 16.25 -4.90 18.91
C ILE A 581 15.56 -5.96 18.04
N ILE A 582 16.05 -7.20 18.08
CA ILE A 582 15.45 -8.31 17.30
C ILE A 582 14.00 -8.52 17.73
N PHE A 583 13.73 -8.57 19.04
CA PHE A 583 12.38 -8.72 19.57
C PHE A 583 11.45 -7.58 19.12
N LEU A 584 11.90 -6.33 19.18
CA LEU A 584 11.12 -5.18 18.71
C LEU A 584 10.81 -5.28 17.22
N LEU A 585 11.78 -5.65 16.38
CA LEU A 585 11.55 -5.87 14.95
C LEU A 585 10.53 -6.99 14.70
N THR A 586 10.64 -8.12 15.39
CA THR A 586 9.69 -9.23 15.28
C THR A 586 8.29 -8.81 15.73
N ILE A 587 8.17 -8.11 16.85
CA ILE A 587 6.89 -7.61 17.35
C ILE A 587 6.28 -6.57 16.40
N MET A 588 7.09 -5.69 15.81
CA MET A 588 6.60 -4.73 14.81
C MET A 588 6.11 -5.45 13.54
N PHE A 589 6.85 -6.47 13.08
CA PHE A 589 6.43 -7.32 11.96
C PHE A 589 5.08 -7.99 12.23
N ILE A 590 4.94 -8.64 13.39
CA ILE A 590 3.65 -9.24 13.81
C ILE A 590 2.60 -8.13 13.98
N GLY A 591 2.97 -6.98 14.54
CA GLY A 591 2.11 -5.83 14.84
C GLY A 591 1.49 -5.15 13.62
N LEU A 592 2.16 -5.20 12.47
CA LEU A 592 1.61 -4.76 11.20
C LEU A 592 0.45 -5.65 10.72
N THR A 593 0.42 -6.92 11.13
CA THR A 593 -0.67 -7.85 10.83
C THR A 593 -1.69 -7.92 11.96
N TYR A 594 -1.22 -8.00 13.20
CA TYR A 594 -1.99 -8.18 14.42
C TYR A 594 -1.66 -7.10 15.43
N ARG A 595 -2.51 -6.08 15.50
CA ARG A 595 -2.30 -4.85 16.29
C ARG A 595 -1.94 -5.11 17.76
N PHE A 596 -2.54 -6.12 18.38
CA PHE A 596 -2.28 -6.46 19.79
C PHE A 596 -0.80 -6.74 20.08
N ALA A 597 -0.01 -7.15 19.08
CA ALA A 597 1.43 -7.35 19.27
C ALA A 597 2.15 -6.04 19.61
N LEU A 598 1.67 -4.88 19.12
CA LEU A 598 2.26 -3.58 19.47
C LEU A 598 2.07 -3.27 20.97
N SER A 599 1.00 -3.75 21.60
CA SER A 599 0.81 -3.67 23.06
C SER A 599 1.91 -4.42 23.80
N ILE A 600 2.29 -5.61 23.32
CA ILE A 600 3.42 -6.39 23.86
C ILE A 600 4.73 -5.62 23.70
N GLY A 601 4.93 -4.97 22.55
CA GLY A 601 6.08 -4.09 22.30
C GLY A 601 6.18 -2.93 23.30
N MET A 602 5.07 -2.26 23.59
CA MET A 602 5.01 -1.18 24.58
C MET A 602 5.36 -1.65 25.99
N LEU A 603 4.83 -2.81 26.41
CA LEU A 603 5.18 -3.41 27.71
C LEU A 603 6.66 -3.79 27.76
N PHE A 604 7.22 -4.34 26.69
CA PHE A 604 8.63 -4.70 26.60
C PHE A 604 9.55 -3.47 26.73
N ILE A 605 9.19 -2.32 26.16
CA ILE A 605 9.97 -1.09 26.34
C ILE A 605 10.10 -0.74 27.83
N THR A 606 9.04 -0.89 28.62
CA THR A 606 9.11 -0.61 30.08
C THR A 606 10.11 -1.52 30.79
N LEU A 607 10.15 -2.80 30.40
CA LEU A 607 11.06 -3.79 30.95
C LEU A 607 12.51 -3.47 30.57
N VAL A 608 12.76 -3.19 29.29
CA VAL A 608 14.09 -2.81 28.78
C VAL A 608 14.58 -1.54 29.46
N GLN A 609 13.74 -0.52 29.61
CA GLN A 609 14.14 0.70 30.29
C GLN A 609 14.45 0.47 31.78
N LYS A 610 13.67 -0.36 32.47
CA LYS A 610 13.93 -0.71 33.88
C LYS A 610 15.27 -1.45 34.05
N ILE A 611 15.59 -2.39 33.14
CA ILE A 611 16.80 -3.22 33.20
C ILE A 611 18.05 -2.43 32.76
N VAL A 612 17.96 -1.69 31.66
CA VAL A 612 19.11 -1.05 30.99
C VAL A 612 19.39 0.34 31.56
N LEU A 613 18.36 1.15 31.84
CA LEU A 613 18.52 2.57 32.20
C LEU A 613 18.43 2.85 33.71
N LYS A 614 18.10 1.84 34.53
CA LYS A 614 18.10 1.80 36.02
C LYS A 614 17.41 2.95 36.79
N ASN A 615 16.87 3.97 36.14
CA ASN A 615 16.31 5.16 36.78
C ASN A 615 15.03 5.62 36.07
N ALA A 616 13.99 4.79 36.07
CA ALA A 616 12.70 5.16 35.48
C ALA A 616 11.82 5.89 36.52
N GLN A 617 11.37 7.11 36.21
CA GLN A 617 10.29 7.79 36.93
C GLN A 617 9.05 6.89 36.89
N SER A 618 8.36 6.79 38.01
CA SER A 618 7.12 5.99 38.16
C SER A 618 6.09 6.30 37.05
N LEU A 619 6.00 7.56 36.60
CA LEU A 619 5.05 7.99 35.57
C LEU A 619 5.32 7.38 34.17
N PHE A 620 6.57 7.02 33.84
CA PHE A 620 6.88 6.41 32.55
C PHE A 620 6.21 5.03 32.40
N PHE A 621 6.21 4.23 33.47
CA PHE A 621 5.57 2.92 33.49
C PHE A 621 4.05 3.03 33.26
N TRP A 622 3.38 3.93 33.99
CA TRP A 622 1.93 4.11 33.87
C TRP A 622 1.51 4.61 32.49
N THR A 623 2.22 5.59 31.92
CA THR A 623 1.92 6.09 30.57
C THR A 623 2.13 5.02 29.50
N ALA A 624 3.14 4.16 29.63
CA ALA A 624 3.37 3.05 28.72
C ALA A 624 2.27 1.98 28.80
N LEU A 625 1.82 1.65 30.03
CA LEU A 625 0.71 0.72 30.24
C LEU A 625 -0.58 1.24 29.61
N SER A 626 -0.87 2.54 29.75
CA SER A 626 -2.00 3.17 29.09
C SER A 626 -1.88 3.13 27.56
N LEU A 627 -0.69 3.38 27.01
CA LEU A 627 -0.46 3.28 25.55
C LEU A 627 -0.67 1.86 25.02
N ALA A 628 -0.37 0.82 25.82
CA ALA A 628 -0.56 -0.57 25.42
C ALA A 628 -2.03 -0.97 25.24
N ILE A 629 -2.99 -0.18 25.74
CA ILE A 629 -4.43 -0.47 25.59
C ILE A 629 -4.91 -0.12 24.17
N PHE A 630 -4.40 0.95 23.56
CA PHE A 630 -4.93 1.47 22.29
C PHE A 630 -4.89 0.50 21.11
N PRO A 631 -3.84 -0.32 20.91
CA PRO A 631 -3.83 -1.32 19.83
C PRO A 631 -4.88 -2.44 20.00
N LEU A 632 -5.47 -2.57 21.19
CA LEU A 632 -6.55 -3.52 21.49
C LEU A 632 -7.94 -2.94 21.21
N LEU A 633 -8.04 -1.62 21.03
CA LEU A 633 -9.31 -0.96 20.75
C LEU A 633 -9.69 -1.14 19.26
N PRO A 634 -11.00 -1.26 18.97
CA PRO A 634 -11.48 -1.35 17.60
C PRO A 634 -11.19 -0.03 16.87
N VAL A 635 -10.89 -0.13 15.58
CA VAL A 635 -10.33 0.99 14.83
C VAL A 635 -11.39 1.77 14.04
N VAL A 636 -12.30 1.00 13.47
CA VAL A 636 -13.61 1.27 12.87
C VAL A 636 -14.76 1.15 13.88
N GLU A 637 -15.32 2.21 14.48
CA GLU A 637 -16.54 2.04 15.31
C GLU A 637 -17.78 2.58 14.57
N PRO A 638 -18.94 1.91 14.67
CA PRO A 638 -20.12 2.23 13.86
C PRO A 638 -20.75 3.60 14.18
N TYR A 639 -20.42 4.21 15.34
CA TYR A 639 -20.94 5.51 15.75
C TYR A 639 -19.85 6.34 16.44
N PRO A 640 -19.77 7.68 16.18
CA PRO A 640 -18.88 8.56 16.91
C PRO A 640 -19.17 8.52 18.42
N ARG A 641 -18.16 8.25 19.23
CA ARG A 641 -18.26 8.24 20.70
C ARG A 641 -18.02 9.64 21.26
N VAL A 642 -18.99 10.51 21.02
CA VAL A 642 -18.97 11.92 21.43
C VAL A 642 -18.57 12.08 22.90
N TYR A 643 -19.10 11.24 23.78
CA TYR A 643 -18.82 11.30 25.22
C TYR A 643 -17.32 11.09 25.56
N ILE A 644 -16.60 10.24 24.82
CA ILE A 644 -15.15 10.03 25.03
C ILE A 644 -14.39 11.29 24.64
N ILE A 645 -14.79 11.94 23.54
CA ILE A 645 -14.15 13.15 23.06
C ILE A 645 -14.39 14.31 24.04
N ILE A 646 -15.64 14.51 24.47
CA ILE A 646 -15.95 15.53 25.48
C ILE A 646 -15.19 15.28 26.78
N LEU A 647 -15.08 14.03 27.23
CA LEU A 647 -14.28 13.69 28.41
C LEU A 647 -12.80 14.09 28.23
N SER A 648 -12.23 13.89 27.03
CA SER A 648 -10.85 14.31 26.74
C SER A 648 -10.67 15.83 26.83
N ILE A 649 -11.64 16.61 26.36
CA ILE A 649 -11.65 18.08 26.46
C ILE A 649 -11.71 18.50 27.93
N CYS A 650 -12.57 17.87 28.74
CA CYS A 650 -12.67 18.12 30.18
C CYS A 650 -11.35 17.85 30.90
N VAL A 651 -10.68 16.73 30.59
CA VAL A 651 -9.39 16.36 31.18
C VAL A 651 -8.31 17.39 30.83
N VAL A 652 -8.19 17.80 29.57
CA VAL A 652 -7.21 18.83 29.15
C VAL A 652 -7.53 20.18 29.78
N THR A 653 -8.81 20.56 29.85
CA THR A 653 -9.25 21.80 30.50
C THR A 653 -8.84 21.83 31.96
N LEU A 654 -9.01 20.72 32.69
CA LEU A 654 -8.56 20.58 34.09
C LEU A 654 -7.02 20.68 34.20
N ILE A 655 -6.27 20.02 33.31
CA ILE A 655 -4.80 20.09 33.28
C ILE A 655 -4.34 21.54 33.06
N VAL A 656 -4.94 22.25 32.10
CA VAL A 656 -4.64 23.65 31.79
C VAL A 656 -5.01 24.55 32.97
N ALA A 657 -6.14 24.29 33.62
CA ALA A 657 -6.58 25.07 34.77
C ALA A 657 -5.64 24.93 35.97
N LEU A 658 -5.09 23.74 36.21
CA LEU A 658 -4.24 23.46 37.36
C LEU A 658 -2.75 23.76 37.12
N LYS A 659 -2.20 23.43 35.95
CA LYS A 659 -0.75 23.47 35.69
C LYS A 659 -0.26 24.74 35.00
N MET A 660 -1.13 25.52 34.37
CA MET A 660 -0.68 26.65 33.55
C MET A 660 -0.65 27.97 34.33
N HIS A 661 0.56 28.51 34.50
CA HIS A 661 0.80 29.71 35.33
C HIS A 661 0.48 31.05 34.64
N SER A 662 0.56 31.12 33.31
CA SER A 662 0.30 32.35 32.55
C SER A 662 -1.20 32.60 32.39
N ARG A 663 -1.71 33.67 33.01
CA ARG A 663 -3.14 34.04 32.97
C ARG A 663 -3.67 34.21 31.55
N TYR A 664 -2.92 34.91 30.69
CA TYR A 664 -3.30 35.15 29.28
C TYR A 664 -3.43 33.84 28.49
N ARG A 665 -2.39 33.00 28.51
CA ARG A 665 -2.42 31.69 27.82
C ARG A 665 -3.56 30.82 28.36
N LYS A 666 -3.83 30.89 29.66
CA LYS A 666 -4.87 30.09 30.32
C LYS A 666 -6.26 30.50 29.85
N ALA A 667 -6.53 31.80 29.75
CA ALA A 667 -7.78 32.29 29.21
C ALA A 667 -7.97 31.89 27.74
N VAL A 668 -6.95 32.07 26.89
CA VAL A 668 -7.01 31.73 25.46
C VAL A 668 -7.25 30.24 25.24
N GLU A 669 -6.54 29.37 25.96
CA GLU A 669 -6.67 27.93 25.78
C GLU A 669 -8.01 27.40 26.29
N ILE A 670 -8.47 27.87 27.45
CA ILE A 670 -9.80 27.52 27.96
C ILE A 670 -10.89 27.96 26.97
N PHE A 671 -10.76 29.16 26.40
CA PHE A 671 -11.68 29.62 25.37
C PHE A 671 -11.68 28.71 24.12
N ARG A 672 -10.49 28.34 23.60
CA ARG A 672 -10.36 27.41 22.46
C ARG A 672 -11.03 26.06 22.76
N LEU A 673 -10.81 25.51 23.96
CA LEU A 673 -11.38 24.23 24.39
C LEU A 673 -12.91 24.30 24.53
N ILE A 674 -13.45 25.38 25.10
CA ILE A 674 -14.91 25.60 25.22
C ILE A 674 -15.55 25.70 23.83
N VAL A 675 -15.00 26.53 22.94
CA VAL A 675 -15.53 26.67 21.56
C VAL A 675 -15.48 25.33 20.83
N THR A 676 -14.37 24.59 20.96
CA THR A 676 -14.24 23.25 20.36
C THR A 676 -15.30 22.29 20.90
N GLY A 677 -15.55 22.29 22.21
CA GLY A 677 -16.60 21.47 22.83
C GLY A 677 -18.02 21.84 22.37
N LEU A 678 -18.31 23.14 22.22
CA LEU A 678 -19.61 23.62 21.71
C LEU A 678 -19.85 23.24 20.25
N ILE A 679 -18.81 23.28 19.41
CA ILE A 679 -18.88 22.79 18.01
C ILE A 679 -19.14 21.29 18.00
N TYR A 680 -18.42 20.53 18.84
CA TYR A 680 -18.51 19.08 18.86
C TYR A 680 -19.88 18.59 19.39
N LEU A 681 -20.49 19.34 20.32
CA LEU A 681 -21.87 19.13 20.81
C LEU A 681 -22.95 19.69 19.85
N GLU A 682 -22.56 20.17 18.67
CA GLU A 682 -23.47 20.74 17.66
C GLU A 682 -24.30 21.94 18.17
N CYS A 683 -23.86 22.59 19.26
CA CYS A 683 -24.48 23.81 19.78
C CYS A 683 -24.12 25.03 18.92
N ILE A 684 -22.97 24.99 18.22
CA ILE A 684 -22.50 26.01 17.29
C ILE A 684 -22.07 25.33 15.99
N ASP A 685 -22.51 25.84 14.85
CA ASP A 685 -22.05 25.35 13.56
C ASP A 685 -20.61 25.83 13.28
N GLY A 686 -19.64 24.93 13.46
CA GLY A 686 -18.23 25.21 13.22
C GLY A 686 -17.82 25.19 11.74
N ARG A 687 -18.66 24.67 10.84
CA ARG A 687 -18.30 24.30 9.47
C ARG A 687 -18.02 25.51 8.57
N SER A 688 -18.63 26.65 8.87
CA SER A 688 -18.51 27.88 8.08
C SER A 688 -17.11 28.50 8.15
N TRP A 689 -16.65 28.90 9.33
CA TRP A 689 -15.33 29.54 9.49
C TRP A 689 -14.66 29.25 10.85
N ILE A 690 -15.39 28.82 11.87
CA ILE A 690 -14.86 28.72 13.23
C ILE A 690 -13.86 27.56 13.34
N SER A 691 -14.19 26.37 12.84
CA SER A 691 -13.27 25.21 12.81
C SER A 691 -12.00 25.54 12.00
N TRP A 692 -12.17 26.18 10.84
CA TRP A 692 -11.07 26.65 10.00
C TRP A 692 -10.18 27.71 10.69
N THR A 693 -10.78 28.56 11.51
CA THR A 693 -10.05 29.57 12.31
C THR A 693 -9.24 28.91 13.42
N ILE A 694 -9.81 27.94 14.14
CA ILE A 694 -9.06 27.16 15.14
C ILE A 694 -7.86 26.45 14.50
N LEU A 695 -8.07 25.86 13.31
CA LEU A 695 -7.01 25.18 12.57
C LEU A 695 -5.91 26.15 12.11
N SER A 696 -6.27 27.23 11.40
CA SER A 696 -5.32 28.19 10.85
C SER A 696 -4.53 28.98 11.91
N THR A 697 -5.13 29.24 13.08
CA THR A 697 -4.47 29.95 14.19
C THR A 697 -3.57 29.06 15.06
N THR A 698 -3.57 27.74 14.83
CA THR A 698 -2.80 26.78 15.63
C THR A 698 -1.29 27.07 15.66
N PRO A 699 -0.59 27.31 14.53
CA PRO A 699 0.83 27.65 14.55
C PRO A 699 1.12 28.92 15.36
N LEU A 700 0.28 29.96 15.22
CA LEU A 700 0.44 31.20 15.98
C LEU A 700 0.35 30.96 17.48
N TYR A 701 -0.59 30.13 17.92
CA TYR A 701 -0.72 29.75 19.32
C TYR A 701 0.52 29.01 19.83
N ILE A 702 1.03 28.02 19.07
CA ILE A 702 2.26 27.29 19.41
C ILE A 702 3.42 28.26 19.62
N PHE A 703 3.55 29.28 18.75
CA PHE A 703 4.64 30.26 18.78
C PHE A 703 4.60 31.22 19.97
N THR A 704 3.48 31.32 20.70
CA THR A 704 3.40 32.11 21.94
C THR A 704 4.23 31.51 23.08
N TYR A 705 4.58 30.22 23.01
CA TYR A 705 5.43 29.57 24.00
C TYR A 705 6.91 29.95 23.79
N PRO A 706 7.75 29.94 24.82
CA PRO A 706 9.19 30.16 24.65
C PRO A 706 9.86 29.03 23.84
N MET A 707 10.98 29.34 23.17
CA MET A 707 11.79 28.35 22.42
C MET A 707 12.46 27.30 23.32
N GLN A 708 12.34 27.43 24.65
CA GLN A 708 12.82 26.40 25.57
C GLN A 708 12.07 25.10 25.30
N LEU A 709 12.81 24.04 25.02
CA LEU A 709 12.27 22.80 24.48
C LEU A 709 11.09 22.23 25.28
N LYS A 710 11.18 22.21 26.62
CA LYS A 710 10.12 21.71 27.50
C LYS A 710 8.84 22.55 27.41
N GLU A 711 8.96 23.87 27.37
CA GLU A 711 7.82 24.77 27.28
C GLU A 711 7.24 24.81 25.87
N ARG A 712 8.10 24.75 24.84
CA ARG A 712 7.69 24.67 23.44
C ARG A 712 6.89 23.40 23.17
N MET A 713 7.34 22.25 23.68
CA MET A 713 6.60 20.98 23.56
C MET A 713 5.21 21.06 24.18
N GLN A 714 5.05 21.73 25.33
CA GLN A 714 3.73 21.96 25.92
C GLN A 714 2.84 22.80 24.99
N GLY A 715 3.39 23.84 24.36
CA GLY A 715 2.67 24.65 23.37
C GLY A 715 2.25 23.85 22.14
N ILE A 716 3.09 22.96 21.64
CA ILE A 716 2.79 22.08 20.49
C ILE A 716 1.63 21.13 20.83
N VAL A 717 1.67 20.49 22.00
CA VAL A 717 0.62 19.56 22.45
C VAL A 717 -0.73 20.28 22.57
N LEU A 718 -0.79 21.42 23.25
CA LEU A 718 -2.04 22.18 23.43
C LEU A 718 -2.51 22.84 22.11
N GLY A 719 -1.58 23.31 21.28
CA GLY A 719 -1.90 23.89 19.98
C GLY A 719 -2.61 22.90 19.07
N LEU A 720 -2.05 21.70 18.91
CA LEU A 720 -2.56 20.66 17.99
C LEU A 720 -3.77 19.88 18.55
N PHE A 721 -4.06 19.99 19.85
CA PHE A 721 -5.15 19.24 20.48
C PHE A 721 -6.54 19.59 19.92
N CYS A 722 -6.89 20.89 19.82
CA CYS A 722 -8.21 21.31 19.32
C CYS A 722 -8.45 20.90 17.85
N PRO A 723 -7.51 21.12 16.90
CA PRO A 723 -7.65 20.59 15.54
C PRO A 723 -7.82 19.07 15.48
N LEU A 724 -7.07 18.32 16.31
CA LEU A 724 -7.22 16.87 16.37
C LEU A 724 -8.62 16.47 16.83
N VAL A 725 -9.12 17.08 17.91
CA VAL A 725 -10.48 16.82 18.44
C VAL A 725 -11.56 17.04 17.39
N LEU A 726 -11.49 18.12 16.61
CA LEU A 726 -12.43 18.40 15.53
C LEU A 726 -12.35 17.39 14.37
N LEU A 727 -11.26 16.62 14.29
CA LEU A 727 -11.04 15.56 13.30
C LEU A 727 -11.22 14.14 13.88
N SER A 728 -11.60 14.01 15.15
CA SER A 728 -11.72 12.74 15.86
C SER A 728 -13.17 12.25 15.96
N ALA A 729 -13.32 10.93 16.01
CA ALA A 729 -14.62 10.28 16.18
C ALA A 729 -14.73 9.47 17.49
N SER A 730 -13.63 9.11 18.15
CA SER A 730 -13.62 8.28 19.37
C SER A 730 -12.43 8.60 20.30
N TYR A 731 -11.56 7.63 20.58
CA TYR A 731 -10.50 7.70 21.61
C TYR A 731 -9.21 8.42 21.18
N GLU A 732 -9.10 8.89 19.93
CA GLU A 732 -7.85 9.44 19.38
C GLU A 732 -7.29 10.63 20.17
N PRO A 733 -8.10 11.57 20.72
CA PRO A 733 -7.59 12.66 21.55
C PRO A 733 -6.93 12.17 22.85
N PHE A 734 -7.45 11.09 23.45
CA PHE A 734 -6.83 10.47 24.63
C PHE A 734 -5.50 9.81 24.29
N PHE A 735 -5.43 9.10 23.17
CA PHE A 735 -4.18 8.53 22.67
C PHE A 735 -3.11 9.63 22.53
N PHE A 736 -3.46 10.76 21.92
CA PHE A 736 -2.54 11.88 21.71
C PHE A 736 -2.02 12.47 23.02
N ILE A 737 -2.87 12.70 24.02
CA ILE A 737 -2.44 13.23 25.34
C ILE A 737 -1.50 12.25 26.04
N ILE A 738 -1.85 10.97 26.07
CA ILE A 738 -1.06 9.94 26.75
C ILE A 738 0.29 9.77 26.04
N LEU A 739 0.31 9.78 24.70
CA LEU A 739 1.53 9.75 23.90
C LEU A 739 2.42 10.97 24.21
N ALA A 740 1.85 12.18 24.26
CA ALA A 740 2.58 13.40 24.58
C ALA A 740 3.22 13.35 25.97
N LEU A 741 2.49 12.84 26.98
CA LEU A 741 3.01 12.63 28.33
C LEU A 741 4.14 11.59 28.34
N HIS A 742 3.95 10.47 27.63
CA HIS A 742 4.93 9.40 27.53
C HIS A 742 6.26 9.87 26.92
N LEU A 743 6.21 10.58 25.80
CA LEU A 743 7.38 11.15 25.13
C LEU A 743 8.08 12.22 26.00
N SER A 744 7.30 13.02 26.72
CA SER A 744 7.83 14.00 27.67
C SER A 744 8.61 13.33 28.81
N CYS A 745 8.10 12.24 29.38
CA CYS A 745 8.81 11.44 30.37
C CYS A 745 10.11 10.88 29.76
N TRP A 746 10.05 10.28 28.57
CA TRP A 746 11.22 9.67 27.92
C TRP A 746 12.36 10.66 27.66
N SER A 747 12.02 11.88 27.23
CA SER A 747 13.02 12.94 26.95
C SER A 747 13.84 13.34 28.17
N GLN A 748 13.22 13.40 29.36
CA GLN A 748 13.87 13.89 30.59
C GLN A 748 14.95 12.95 31.12
N PHE A 749 14.88 11.64 30.84
CA PHE A 749 15.87 10.66 31.31
C PHE A 749 17.21 10.74 30.58
N ASN A 750 17.23 11.21 29.35
CA ASN A 750 18.42 11.17 28.49
C ASN A 750 19.22 12.48 28.49
N VAL A 751 18.67 13.59 28.99
CA VAL A 751 19.39 14.88 29.07
C VAL A 751 20.62 14.79 29.97
N SER A 752 20.61 13.93 30.99
CA SER A 752 21.74 13.69 31.89
C SER A 752 22.89 12.88 31.27
N SER A 753 22.65 12.12 30.19
CA SER A 753 23.70 11.32 29.51
C SER A 753 24.32 12.02 28.29
N ILE A 754 23.67 13.07 27.75
CA ILE A 754 24.09 13.78 26.52
C ILE A 754 25.30 14.69 26.74
N GLN A 755 25.48 15.29 27.93
CA GLN A 755 26.61 16.20 28.21
C GLN A 755 27.99 15.52 28.15
N VAL A 756 28.07 14.19 28.22
CA VAL A 756 29.34 13.44 28.18
C VAL A 756 29.72 12.99 26.75
N TYR A 757 28.78 12.97 25.80
CA TYR A 757 28.97 12.32 24.48
C TYR A 757 29.28 13.27 23.32
N GLN A 758 29.14 14.59 23.50
CA GLN A 758 29.26 15.59 22.43
C GLN A 758 30.68 15.74 21.84
N ASN A 759 31.71 15.11 22.42
CA ASN A 759 33.11 15.25 21.96
C ASN A 759 33.62 14.13 21.02
N THR A 760 32.82 13.12 20.66
CA THR A 760 33.27 12.08 19.70
C THR A 760 32.43 12.04 18.43
N LYS A 761 33.03 12.50 17.32
CA LYS A 761 32.45 12.40 15.97
C LYS A 761 32.13 10.95 15.55
N ASN A 762 30.93 10.81 14.96
CA ASN A 762 30.61 9.99 13.77
C ASN A 762 30.44 8.46 13.85
N LEU A 763 30.33 7.79 15.01
CA LEU A 763 30.01 6.34 15.02
C LEU A 763 28.71 6.03 15.76
N LEU A 764 27.79 5.34 15.08
CA LEU A 764 26.54 4.82 15.65
C LEU A 764 26.84 3.80 16.75
N THR A 765 26.22 3.99 17.92
CA THR A 765 26.26 3.01 19.01
C THR A 765 25.08 2.04 18.96
N ILE A 766 25.22 0.87 19.59
CA ILE A 766 24.14 -0.12 19.69
C ILE A 766 22.96 0.42 20.53
N GLU A 767 23.22 1.32 21.47
CA GLU A 767 22.17 2.03 22.22
C GLU A 767 21.38 2.99 21.34
N GLU A 768 22.03 3.69 20.40
CA GLU A 768 21.34 4.52 19.40
C GLU A 768 20.51 3.67 18.44
N LEU A 769 20.96 2.45 18.09
CA LEU A 769 20.18 1.50 17.29
C LEU A 769 18.93 1.02 18.03
N LEU A 770 19.01 0.78 19.35
CA LEU A 770 17.84 0.50 20.19
C LEU A 770 16.88 1.70 20.23
N LYS A 771 17.39 2.93 20.36
CA LYS A 771 16.55 4.14 20.30
C LYS A 771 15.85 4.26 18.95
N ALA A 772 16.53 3.94 17.85
CA ALA A 772 15.94 3.89 16.51
C ALA A 772 14.77 2.88 16.46
N ALA A 773 14.95 1.66 16.98
CA ALA A 773 13.87 0.67 17.06
C ALA A 773 12.65 1.16 17.85
N ILE A 774 12.88 1.85 18.99
CA ILE A 774 11.83 2.45 19.80
C ILE A 774 11.08 3.56 19.04
N PHE A 775 11.81 4.44 18.32
CA PHE A 775 11.19 5.47 17.48
C PHE A 775 10.31 4.88 16.39
N MET A 776 10.73 3.80 15.75
CA MET A 776 9.91 3.12 14.75
C MET A 776 8.64 2.53 15.37
N LEU A 777 8.73 1.88 16.55
CA LEU A 777 7.56 1.34 17.24
C LEU A 777 6.56 2.45 17.60
N TYR A 778 7.02 3.59 18.11
CA TYR A 778 6.13 4.73 18.39
C TYR A 778 5.49 5.30 17.13
N THR A 779 6.22 5.33 16.02
CA THR A 779 5.69 5.79 14.73
C THR A 779 4.57 4.85 14.25
N LEU A 780 4.76 3.53 14.37
CA LEU A 780 3.70 2.56 14.11
C LEU A 780 2.50 2.74 15.05
N MET A 781 2.74 2.93 16.35
CA MET A 781 1.68 3.20 17.33
C MET A 781 0.82 4.41 16.95
N CYS A 782 1.40 5.48 16.39
CA CYS A 782 0.63 6.62 15.91
C CYS A 782 -0.38 6.26 14.82
N PHE A 783 -0.01 5.41 13.85
CA PHE A 783 -0.93 4.97 12.80
C PHE A 783 -2.12 4.18 13.33
N PHE A 784 -1.90 3.35 14.35
CA PHE A 784 -2.96 2.55 14.95
C PHE A 784 -3.79 3.34 15.98
N GLY A 785 -3.19 4.33 16.63
CA GLY A 785 -3.86 5.21 17.60
C GLY A 785 -4.82 6.23 16.99
N THR A 786 -4.77 6.49 15.68
CA THR A 786 -5.60 7.52 14.99
C THR A 786 -6.69 6.98 14.06
N GLY A 787 -6.94 5.66 14.01
CA GLY A 787 -8.06 5.09 13.23
C GLY A 787 -7.69 4.17 12.06
N ASN A 788 -6.45 3.63 12.01
CA ASN A 788 -5.96 2.61 11.06
C ASN A 788 -5.72 3.03 9.61
N MET A 789 -4.46 3.22 9.29
CA MET A 789 -4.00 3.51 7.92
C MET A 789 -3.95 2.28 6.99
N ALA A 790 -4.21 1.06 7.47
CA ALA A 790 -4.09 -0.15 6.63
C ALA A 790 -5.06 -0.20 5.43
N SER A 791 -6.03 0.72 5.38
CA SER A 791 -6.82 0.99 4.19
C SER A 791 -7.14 2.49 4.12
N VAL A 792 -6.41 3.21 3.27
CA VAL A 792 -6.75 4.59 2.86
C VAL A 792 -8.18 4.64 2.28
N SER A 793 -8.72 3.54 1.73
CA SER A 793 -10.13 3.51 1.26
C SER A 793 -11.17 3.36 2.37
N SER A 794 -10.78 3.10 3.63
CA SER A 794 -11.70 3.01 4.78
C SER A 794 -11.95 4.36 5.49
N PHE A 795 -11.75 5.47 4.79
CA PHE A 795 -11.97 6.80 5.35
C PHE A 795 -13.43 6.99 5.75
N ASP A 796 -13.63 7.39 7.01
CA ASP A 796 -14.94 7.82 7.47
C ASP A 796 -15.11 9.33 7.18
N PRO A 797 -16.06 9.73 6.31
CA PRO A 797 -16.38 11.13 6.05
C PRO A 797 -16.69 11.92 7.34
N SER A 798 -17.18 11.25 8.39
CA SER A 798 -17.51 11.85 9.68
C SER A 798 -16.31 12.54 10.34
N TRP A 799 -15.07 12.11 10.03
CA TRP A 799 -13.86 12.77 10.55
C TRP A 799 -13.75 14.23 10.10
N THR A 800 -14.38 14.60 8.99
CA THR A 800 -14.31 15.95 8.42
C THR A 800 -15.60 16.75 8.61
N ARG A 801 -16.59 16.17 9.30
CA ARG A 801 -17.95 16.74 9.45
C ARG A 801 -17.98 18.12 10.07
N HIS A 802 -16.98 18.47 10.88
CA HIS A 802 -16.90 19.78 11.54
C HIS A 802 -16.21 20.85 10.65
N PHE A 803 -15.75 20.49 9.46
CA PHE A 803 -15.07 21.39 8.51
C PHE A 803 -15.79 21.51 7.17
N VAL A 804 -16.40 20.43 6.68
CA VAL A 804 -16.99 20.37 5.33
C VAL A 804 -18.39 19.78 5.42
N THR A 805 -19.34 20.39 4.71
CA THR A 805 -20.74 19.93 4.59
C THR A 805 -20.99 19.15 3.30
N VAL A 806 -20.25 19.48 2.24
CA VAL A 806 -20.36 18.86 0.92
C VAL A 806 -19.19 17.90 0.72
N PHE A 807 -19.43 16.77 0.05
CA PHE A 807 -18.38 15.83 -0.31
C PHE A 807 -17.34 16.52 -1.20
N SER A 808 -16.17 16.82 -0.62
CA SER A 808 -15.02 17.40 -1.30
C SER A 808 -13.81 16.48 -1.12
N PRO A 809 -13.56 15.55 -2.04
CA PRO A 809 -12.59 14.46 -1.83
C PRO A 809 -11.18 14.99 -1.55
N PHE A 810 -10.74 16.04 -2.24
CA PHE A 810 -9.41 16.62 -2.03
C PHE A 810 -9.27 17.34 -0.69
N THR A 811 -10.27 18.13 -0.30
CA THR A 811 -10.25 18.84 0.99
C THR A 811 -10.34 17.86 2.15
N MET A 812 -11.24 16.87 2.04
CA MET A 812 -11.41 15.83 3.05
C MET A 812 -10.13 15.01 3.19
N PHE A 813 -9.53 14.59 2.08
CA PHE A 813 -8.25 13.88 2.08
C PHE A 813 -7.14 14.69 2.78
N LEU A 814 -7.01 15.99 2.50
CA LEU A 814 -6.03 16.85 3.15
C LEU A 814 -6.23 16.96 4.66
N LEU A 815 -7.49 17.10 5.11
CA LEU A 815 -7.82 17.14 6.54
C LEU A 815 -7.54 15.80 7.24
N ILE A 816 -7.77 14.69 6.56
CA ILE A 816 -7.46 13.35 7.09
C ILE A 816 -5.94 13.16 7.17
N LEU A 817 -5.18 13.55 6.14
CA LEU A 817 -3.72 13.54 6.19
C LEU A 817 -3.19 14.37 7.37
N LEU A 818 -3.81 15.53 7.62
CA LEU A 818 -3.47 16.37 8.77
C LEU A 818 -3.78 15.67 10.10
N LYS A 819 -4.95 15.03 10.24
CA LYS A 819 -5.31 14.22 11.43
C LYS A 819 -4.21 13.19 11.73
N LEU A 820 -3.78 12.45 10.71
CA LEU A 820 -2.75 11.41 10.82
C LEU A 820 -1.37 12.00 11.14
N SER A 821 -1.04 13.19 10.61
CA SER A 821 0.25 13.81 10.84
C SER A 821 0.42 14.38 12.26
N ILE A 822 -0.66 14.72 12.97
CA ILE A 822 -0.57 15.40 14.28
C ILE A 822 0.23 14.58 15.34
N PRO A 823 -0.08 13.30 15.64
CA PRO A 823 0.71 12.52 16.60
C PRO A 823 2.12 12.22 16.09
N LEU A 824 2.27 12.04 14.77
CA LEU A 824 3.55 11.84 14.11
C LEU A 824 4.49 13.06 14.24
N MET A 825 3.93 14.27 14.17
CA MET A 825 4.67 15.51 14.40
C MET A 825 5.21 15.60 15.83
N LEU A 826 4.54 15.03 16.85
CA LEU A 826 5.09 14.94 18.20
C LEU A 826 6.33 14.05 18.28
N ILE A 827 6.34 12.93 17.54
CA ILE A 827 7.53 12.06 17.43
C ILE A 827 8.66 12.82 16.75
N GLY A 828 8.36 13.52 15.65
CA GLY A 828 9.30 14.41 14.96
C GLY A 828 9.89 15.46 15.91
N CYS A 829 9.05 16.14 16.70
CA CYS A 829 9.51 17.13 17.67
C CYS A 829 10.41 16.50 18.75
N THR A 830 10.03 15.33 19.26
CA THR A 830 10.81 14.59 20.26
C THR A 830 12.16 14.12 19.70
N SER A 831 12.23 13.83 18.39
CA SER A 831 13.48 13.45 17.73
C SER A 831 14.53 14.58 17.74
N HIS A 832 14.15 15.86 17.77
CA HIS A 832 15.11 16.96 17.94
C HIS A 832 15.73 17.01 19.34
N THR A 833 15.07 16.38 20.31
CA THR A 833 15.49 16.36 21.72
C THR A 833 16.40 15.17 22.04
N LEU A 834 16.15 14.04 21.37
CA LEU A 834 16.78 12.75 21.64
C LEU A 834 17.64 12.22 20.48
N GLY A 835 17.47 12.78 19.28
CA GLY A 835 18.04 12.30 18.04
C GLY A 835 19.41 12.89 17.74
N SER A 836 20.40 12.03 17.53
CA SER A 836 21.60 12.34 16.78
C SER A 836 21.34 12.12 15.29
N SER A 837 22.14 12.70 14.41
CA SER A 837 22.10 12.40 12.96
C SER A 837 22.26 10.91 12.67
N SER A 838 22.94 10.18 13.56
CA SER A 838 23.17 8.73 13.46
C SER A 838 21.91 7.91 13.69
N ILE A 839 20.99 8.36 14.58
CA ILE A 839 19.73 7.64 14.86
C ILE A 839 18.88 7.48 13.60
N PHE A 840 18.85 8.49 12.71
CA PHE A 840 18.10 8.41 11.45
C PHE A 840 18.67 7.36 10.48
N LEU A 841 19.99 7.20 10.43
CA LEU A 841 20.61 6.12 9.68
C LEU A 841 20.28 4.74 10.29
N GLY A 842 20.19 4.66 11.62
CA GLY A 842 19.72 3.46 12.32
C GLY A 842 18.25 3.13 12.03
N VAL A 843 17.37 4.14 11.98
CA VAL A 843 15.96 3.98 11.61
C VAL A 843 15.82 3.46 10.19
N LEU A 844 16.60 4.02 9.23
CA LEU A 844 16.64 3.53 7.86
C LEU A 844 17.08 2.07 7.80
N LEU A 845 18.20 1.72 8.44
CA LEU A 845 18.69 0.34 8.44
C LEU A 845 17.69 -0.66 9.01
N LEU A 846 17.08 -0.33 10.15
CA LEU A 846 16.14 -1.24 10.82
C LEU A 846 14.79 -1.34 10.09
N GLY A 847 14.30 -0.25 9.49
CA GLY A 847 13.10 -0.28 8.66
C GLY A 847 13.30 -1.08 7.37
N ASP A 848 14.48 -0.97 6.75
CA ASP A 848 14.82 -1.78 5.57
C ASP A 848 14.89 -3.28 5.93
N CYS A 849 15.39 -3.62 7.12
CA CYS A 849 15.33 -4.99 7.64
C CYS A 849 13.89 -5.48 7.90
N LEU A 850 13.00 -4.60 8.36
CA LEU A 850 11.59 -4.92 8.62
C LEU A 850 10.81 -5.20 7.33
N SER A 851 11.11 -4.48 6.24
CA SER A 851 10.39 -4.61 4.97
C SER A 851 10.71 -5.90 4.19
N LEU A 852 11.91 -6.49 4.39
CA LEU A 852 12.36 -7.69 3.69
C LEU A 852 11.40 -8.90 3.83
N PRO A 853 11.01 -9.35 5.04
CA PRO A 853 10.04 -10.44 5.16
C PRO A 853 8.63 -10.05 4.69
N LEU A 854 8.24 -8.78 4.81
CA LEU A 854 6.90 -8.31 4.41
C LEU A 854 6.66 -8.38 2.90
N MET A 855 7.72 -8.24 2.09
CA MET A 855 7.64 -8.44 0.65
C MET A 855 7.05 -9.81 0.27
N TYR A 856 7.37 -10.87 1.00
CA TYR A 856 6.86 -12.22 0.73
C TYR A 856 5.39 -12.40 1.15
N TYR A 857 4.90 -11.55 2.04
CA TYR A 857 3.50 -11.53 2.48
C TYR A 857 2.58 -10.79 1.50
N VAL A 858 3.13 -10.06 0.52
CA VAL A 858 2.33 -9.51 -0.59
C VAL A 858 1.90 -10.67 -1.47
N THR A 859 0.59 -10.94 -1.46
CA THR A 859 -0.05 -12.02 -2.22
C THR A 859 -0.96 -11.43 -3.29
N PRO A 860 -1.04 -12.04 -4.49
CA PRO A 860 -2.04 -11.71 -5.50
C PRO A 860 -3.31 -12.57 -5.39
N GLN A 861 -3.35 -13.46 -4.40
CA GLN A 861 -4.46 -14.36 -4.11
C GLN A 861 -5.14 -13.96 -2.80
N GLY A 862 -6.42 -14.27 -2.70
CA GLY A 862 -7.27 -13.93 -1.56
C GLY A 862 -8.32 -12.90 -1.96
N SER A 863 -9.06 -12.41 -0.98
CA SER A 863 -9.87 -11.22 -1.20
C SER A 863 -8.93 -10.04 -1.47
N TRP A 864 -9.38 -9.04 -2.20
CA TRP A 864 -8.58 -7.83 -2.35
C TRP A 864 -8.35 -7.08 -1.01
N LEU A 865 -9.02 -7.46 0.09
CA LEU A 865 -8.69 -7.02 1.46
C LEU A 865 -7.34 -7.54 1.85
N ASP A 866 -7.15 -8.84 1.63
CA ASP A 866 -5.94 -9.54 1.98
C ASP A 866 -4.79 -8.98 1.14
N ILE A 867 -5.04 -8.78 -0.15
CA ILE A 867 -4.12 -8.18 -1.11
C ILE A 867 -3.79 -6.74 -0.73
N GLY A 868 -4.79 -5.85 -0.61
CA GLY A 868 -4.63 -4.43 -0.32
C GLY A 868 -4.04 -4.17 1.06
N SER A 869 -4.41 -4.96 2.06
CA SER A 869 -3.80 -4.92 3.38
C SER A 869 -2.36 -5.41 3.34
N ALA A 870 -2.04 -6.45 2.57
CA ALA A 870 -0.66 -6.89 2.38
C ALA A 870 0.22 -5.83 1.69
N ILE A 871 -0.29 -5.19 0.63
CA ILE A 871 0.37 -4.06 -0.04
C ILE A 871 0.57 -2.92 0.96
N SER A 872 -0.46 -2.56 1.71
CA SER A 872 -0.41 -1.44 2.67
C SER A 872 0.60 -1.70 3.79
N ARG A 873 0.65 -2.92 4.34
CA ARG A 873 1.66 -3.32 5.34
C ARG A 873 3.09 -3.18 4.82
N PHE A 874 3.34 -3.66 3.60
CA PHE A 874 4.64 -3.54 2.95
C PHE A 874 5.01 -2.09 2.65
N THR A 875 4.05 -1.32 2.12
CA THR A 875 4.20 0.12 1.81
C THR A 875 4.50 0.93 3.07
N ILE A 876 3.78 0.68 4.17
CA ILE A 876 4.04 1.33 5.46
C ILE A 876 5.47 1.01 5.91
N ALA A 877 5.90 -0.25 5.86
CA ALA A 877 7.24 -0.64 6.31
C ALA A 877 8.38 0.00 5.48
N ILE A 878 8.24 0.05 4.15
CA ILE A 878 9.29 0.64 3.28
C ILE A 878 9.34 2.17 3.38
N PHE A 879 8.21 2.84 3.64
CA PHE A 879 8.17 4.30 3.81
C PHE A 879 8.35 4.76 5.26
N LEU A 880 8.26 3.87 6.25
CA LEU A 880 8.38 4.21 7.68
C LEU A 880 9.66 5.01 7.98
N PRO A 881 10.85 4.63 7.47
CA PRO A 881 12.06 5.40 7.73
C PRO A 881 12.06 6.77 7.08
N CYS A 882 11.61 6.85 5.82
CA CYS A 882 11.50 8.10 5.08
C CYS A 882 10.54 9.07 5.79
N LEU A 883 9.44 8.55 6.32
CA LEU A 883 8.46 9.33 7.06
C LEU A 883 9.06 9.93 8.34
N ILE A 884 9.82 9.16 9.12
CA ILE A 884 10.47 9.68 10.34
C ILE A 884 11.46 10.80 10.01
N VAL A 885 12.22 10.66 8.93
CA VAL A 885 13.14 11.72 8.44
C VAL A 885 12.36 12.95 7.99
N LEU A 886 11.30 12.78 7.21
CA LEU A 886 10.42 13.87 6.77
C LEU A 886 9.83 14.61 7.96
N LEU A 887 9.30 13.89 8.95
CA LEU A 887 8.71 14.45 10.17
C LEU A 887 9.73 15.21 11.01
N HIS A 888 10.98 14.76 11.08
CA HIS A 888 12.04 15.52 11.72
C HIS A 888 12.21 16.89 11.07
N TYR A 889 12.27 16.98 9.75
CA TYR A 889 12.39 18.28 9.07
C TYR A 889 11.11 19.12 9.15
N LEU A 890 9.93 18.52 8.97
CA LEU A 890 8.64 19.23 9.06
C LEU A 890 8.32 19.74 10.46
N SER A 891 8.84 19.09 11.51
CA SER A 891 8.66 19.54 12.90
C SER A 891 9.64 20.65 13.31
N TYR A 892 10.72 20.89 12.54
CA TYR A 892 11.72 21.90 12.88
C TYR A 892 11.15 23.32 13.01
N PRO A 893 10.28 23.82 12.11
CA PRO A 893 9.66 25.14 12.26
C PRO A 893 8.87 25.28 13.56
N LEU A 894 8.19 24.23 14.02
CA LEU A 894 7.42 24.25 15.26
C LEU A 894 8.30 24.47 16.49
N ILE A 895 9.53 23.96 16.46
CA ILE A 895 10.47 24.08 17.58
C ILE A 895 11.26 25.39 17.51
N ALA A 896 11.83 25.69 16.34
CA ALA A 896 12.86 26.71 16.18
C ALA A 896 12.32 28.12 15.89
N PHE A 897 11.10 28.24 15.36
CA PHE A 897 10.54 29.53 14.99
C PHE A 897 10.18 30.35 16.24
N SER A 898 10.50 31.65 16.19
CA SER A 898 10.08 32.63 17.19
C SER A 898 9.79 33.97 16.51
N PRO A 899 8.58 34.52 16.64
CA PRO A 899 8.23 35.80 16.05
C PRO A 899 9.11 36.96 16.57
N ASN A 900 9.65 36.83 17.79
CA ASN A 900 10.54 37.85 18.39
C ASN A 900 11.95 37.92 17.77
N LYS A 901 12.39 36.88 17.04
CA LYS A 901 13.68 36.88 16.32
C LYS A 901 13.64 37.66 15.00
N HIS A 902 12.45 37.99 14.50
CA HIS A 902 12.22 38.80 13.30
C HIS A 902 11.59 40.15 13.65
N LYS A 903 12.04 40.79 14.74
CA LYS A 903 11.87 42.23 14.88
C LYS A 903 12.60 42.90 13.71
N PHE A 904 11.86 43.16 12.64
CA PHE A 904 12.20 44.11 11.60
C PHE A 904 12.68 45.37 12.32
N TYR A 905 13.95 45.73 12.12
CA TYR A 905 14.51 46.99 12.57
C TYR A 905 13.79 48.13 11.83
N ILE A 906 12.57 48.48 12.25
CA ILE A 906 11.98 49.78 11.94
C ILE A 906 12.64 50.74 12.93
N ASN A 907 13.86 51.11 12.59
CA ASN A 907 14.58 52.21 13.22
C ASN A 907 13.90 53.50 12.74
N LEU A 908 12.77 53.84 13.36
CA LEU A 908 12.24 55.20 13.32
C LEU A 908 13.20 56.06 14.18
N LYS A 909 14.34 56.43 13.57
CA LYS A 909 15.10 57.60 13.99
C LYS A 909 14.13 58.78 13.91
N LYS A 910 13.59 59.18 15.06
CA LYS A 910 13.17 60.56 15.26
C LYS A 910 14.45 61.37 15.33
N ASP A 911 14.92 61.84 14.18
CA ASP A 911 15.82 62.97 14.15
C ASP A 911 15.00 64.18 14.61
N HIS A 912 15.14 64.52 15.88
CA HIS A 912 14.77 65.84 16.37
C HIS A 912 15.76 66.83 15.77
N ILE A 913 15.29 67.59 14.78
CA ILE A 913 15.95 68.81 14.33
C ILE A 913 15.60 69.90 15.34
N VAL A 914 16.61 70.40 16.06
CA VAL A 914 16.70 71.80 16.50
C VAL A 914 17.90 72.38 15.77
#